data_AF-A0A286UDX7-F1
#
_entry.id   AF-A0A286UDX7-F1
#
_cell.length_a   1.000
_cell.length_b   1.000
_cell.length_c   1.000
_cell.angle_alpha   90.00
_cell.angle_beta   90.00
_cell.angle_gamma   90.00
#
_symmetry.space_group_name_H-M   'P 1'
#
loop_
_entity.id
_entity.type
_entity.pdbx_description
1 polymer ?
#
loop_
_entity_poly.entity_id
_entity_poly.type
_entity_poly.pdbx_seq_one_letter_code
_entity_poly.pdbx_strand_id
1 'polypeptide(L)'
;MHSSIVSLFTSNAGSDITKKLDALNLDSDILARQKTCLRNLFVVGKEDHRNAPKCLFATYILLALSIIMVSIIGFKFLAALSFGSMRAPEDHDKFVICQIPCYTEGEESMRKTLDSIAKLKYDDKRKLIFVICDGNIVGSGNDRPTPRIVLDILGADANMDPEPLSFLSLGEGAKQHNMGKVYSGLYECAGHVVPYIVVVKVGKPTERSRPGNRGKRDTQMVLMRFLNKVHFDSPMNPLELEIYHQIKNVIGVNPTFYEYLFMVDADTVVDTLSLNRLISAMVHDKKVLGVCGETSLANSKQSIITMMQVYEYYISHHLAKAFESLFGSVTCLPGCFTMYRLRTPDTHKPLFVSNAVIDDYSENRVDTLHMKNLLHLGEDRYLTTLLLKHFPMYKTQFVRDAKAFTVAPDEWKVLLSQRRRWINSTIHNLGELVFLDRLCGFCCFSMRFVVFIDLISTIIQPVTVAYIVYLLVLVIGEGQAVPTWSIIMLAAVYGLQALVFLFRRKWDMIGWMVFYLLATPVFSFLLPLYSFWKMDDFSWGATRIVLGEAGKKMIVHDEGKFDPRAIPLKSWSEYENELWDKESNHSIGSWVPPSKQKNEGYAESRTASLYGRETYYDPQPRSYSPAPSQYQMQMQMGMQPMHPPPGYQSGRNTPVGGGYTSSPLRPMSEMGLQQPTPSRPVTNYLDMPIPSTRSPDDGDFFGGSLGGPSDAELEKAVQEILQGADLNTITKKNVRQRLEGTFGVDLTARKAIINNAIDRAILSQS
;
A
#
# COMPACT_ATOMS: atom_id res chain seq x y z
N MET A 1 -60.01 -63.85 -7.29
CA MET A 1 -60.13 -62.54 -7.96
C MET A 1 -60.72 -62.78 -9.35
N HIS A 2 -61.68 -61.98 -9.82
CA HIS A 2 -62.35 -62.23 -11.12
C HIS A 2 -61.36 -62.14 -12.29
N SER A 3 -61.43 -63.05 -13.27
CA SER A 3 -60.46 -63.16 -14.38
C SER A 3 -60.34 -61.87 -15.20
N SER A 4 -61.46 -61.19 -15.45
CA SER A 4 -61.49 -59.88 -16.14
C SER A 4 -60.69 -58.81 -15.39
N ILE A 5 -60.73 -58.80 -14.06
CA ILE A 5 -59.96 -57.84 -13.25
C ILE A 5 -58.47 -58.19 -13.30
N VAL A 6 -58.13 -59.48 -13.20
CA VAL A 6 -56.73 -59.93 -13.35
C VAL A 6 -56.18 -59.51 -14.71
N SER A 7 -56.92 -59.74 -15.79
CA SER A 7 -56.50 -59.33 -17.14
C SER A 7 -56.36 -57.81 -17.31
N LEU A 8 -57.18 -57.03 -16.60
CA LEU A 8 -57.13 -55.58 -16.61
C LEU A 8 -55.83 -55.07 -15.97
N PHE A 9 -55.43 -55.66 -14.83
CA PHE A 9 -54.18 -55.34 -14.15
C PHE A 9 -52.95 -55.79 -14.94
N THR A 10 -52.98 -56.97 -15.57
CA THR A 10 -51.85 -57.47 -16.36
C THR A 10 -51.62 -56.63 -17.63
N SER A 11 -52.69 -56.18 -18.29
CA SER A 11 -52.60 -55.42 -19.55
C SER A 11 -52.32 -53.93 -19.37
N ASN A 12 -52.61 -53.35 -18.19
CA ASN A 12 -52.50 -51.91 -17.94
C ASN A 12 -51.57 -51.58 -16.77
N ALA A 13 -50.54 -52.40 -16.55
CA ALA A 13 -49.57 -52.21 -15.47
C ALA A 13 -48.97 -50.79 -15.50
N GLY A 14 -49.01 -50.09 -14.36
CA GLY A 14 -48.46 -48.74 -14.20
C GLY A 14 -49.37 -47.58 -14.62
N SER A 15 -50.63 -47.83 -14.99
CA SER A 15 -51.61 -46.78 -15.34
C SER A 15 -52.81 -46.74 -14.39
N ASP A 16 -53.53 -45.61 -14.32
CA ASP A 16 -54.78 -45.51 -13.57
C ASP A 16 -55.90 -46.27 -14.29
N ILE A 17 -56.28 -47.40 -13.72
CA ILE A 17 -57.32 -48.29 -14.24
C ILE A 17 -58.68 -48.08 -13.58
N THR A 18 -58.86 -47.08 -12.71
CA THR A 18 -60.09 -46.87 -11.92
C THR A 18 -61.33 -46.80 -12.81
N LYS A 19 -61.28 -45.98 -13.87
CA LYS A 19 -62.39 -45.85 -14.84
C LYS A 19 -62.64 -47.13 -15.63
N LYS A 20 -61.59 -47.89 -15.94
CA LYS A 20 -61.69 -49.15 -16.69
C LYS A 20 -62.22 -50.29 -15.83
N LEU A 21 -61.91 -50.28 -14.53
CA LEU A 21 -62.44 -51.20 -13.53
C LEU A 21 -63.93 -50.95 -13.31
N ASP A 22 -64.35 -49.68 -13.24
CA ASP A 22 -65.75 -49.29 -13.05
C ASP A 22 -66.63 -49.54 -14.28
N ALA A 23 -66.02 -49.59 -15.47
CA ALA A 23 -66.69 -49.88 -16.73
C ALA A 23 -66.76 -51.38 -17.08
N LEU A 24 -66.25 -52.27 -16.22
CA LEU A 24 -66.38 -53.72 -16.44
C LEU A 24 -67.85 -54.14 -16.29
N ASN A 25 -68.35 -54.90 -17.27
CA ASN A 25 -69.70 -55.47 -17.27
C ASN A 25 -69.79 -56.64 -16.26
N LEU A 26 -69.66 -56.32 -14.97
CA LEU A 26 -69.75 -57.24 -13.84
C LEU A 26 -70.95 -56.86 -12.99
N ASP A 27 -71.55 -57.87 -12.36
CA ASP A 27 -72.60 -57.67 -11.37
C ASP A 27 -72.11 -56.75 -10.23
N SER A 28 -72.95 -55.82 -9.79
CA SER A 28 -72.58 -54.75 -8.88
C SER A 28 -72.07 -55.27 -7.53
N ASP A 29 -72.64 -56.36 -7.03
CA ASP A 29 -72.23 -57.00 -5.78
C ASP A 29 -70.89 -57.74 -5.91
N ILE A 30 -70.59 -58.26 -7.11
CA ILE A 30 -69.29 -58.88 -7.40
C ILE A 30 -68.23 -57.78 -7.51
N LEU A 31 -68.52 -56.70 -8.24
CA LEU A 31 -67.60 -55.56 -8.39
C LEU A 31 -67.25 -54.93 -7.03
N ALA A 32 -68.24 -54.74 -6.15
CA ALA A 32 -68.02 -54.20 -4.81
C ALA A 32 -67.11 -55.10 -3.96
N ARG A 33 -67.36 -56.42 -3.95
CA ARG A 33 -66.52 -57.40 -3.24
C ARG A 33 -65.08 -57.42 -3.77
N GLN A 34 -64.90 -57.33 -5.08
CA GLN A 34 -63.57 -57.28 -5.69
C GLN A 34 -62.84 -55.97 -5.38
N LYS A 35 -63.53 -54.81 -5.34
CA LYS A 35 -62.96 -53.52 -4.90
C LYS A 35 -62.51 -53.54 -3.45
N THR A 36 -63.29 -54.14 -2.54
CA THR A 36 -62.90 -54.30 -1.14
C THR A 36 -61.69 -55.23 -1.01
N CYS A 37 -61.67 -56.33 -1.77
CA CYS A 37 -60.52 -57.23 -1.84
C CYS A 37 -59.25 -56.51 -2.32
N LEU A 38 -59.37 -55.68 -3.37
CA LEU A 38 -58.28 -54.84 -3.89
C LEU A 38 -57.76 -53.84 -2.84
N ARG A 39 -58.65 -53.16 -2.11
CA ARG A 39 -58.27 -52.22 -1.05
C ARG A 39 -57.57 -52.89 0.14
N ASN A 40 -57.88 -54.16 0.41
CA ASN A 40 -57.28 -54.92 1.48
C ASN A 40 -55.95 -55.57 1.08
N LEU A 41 -55.78 -55.94 -0.19
CA LEU A 41 -54.58 -56.61 -0.71
C LEU A 41 -53.47 -55.63 -1.11
N PHE A 42 -53.83 -54.44 -1.58
CA PHE A 42 -52.88 -53.47 -2.12
C PHE A 42 -52.78 -52.23 -1.21
N VAL A 43 -51.56 -51.84 -0.90
CA VAL A 43 -51.26 -50.59 -0.19
C VAL A 43 -51.64 -49.42 -1.09
N VAL A 44 -52.40 -48.46 -0.55
CA VAL A 44 -52.62 -47.15 -1.18
C VAL A 44 -51.24 -46.48 -1.27
N GLY A 45 -50.65 -46.42 -2.46
CA GLY A 45 -49.25 -46.02 -2.66
C GLY A 45 -48.91 -44.63 -2.10
N LYS A 46 -47.61 -44.35 -1.91
CA LYS A 46 -47.12 -42.98 -1.65
C LYS A 46 -47.01 -42.23 -2.97
N GLU A 47 -47.53 -40.99 -3.01
CA GLU A 47 -47.33 -40.11 -4.15
C GLU A 47 -45.83 -39.82 -4.37
N ASP A 48 -45.35 -40.09 -5.57
CA ASP A 48 -43.96 -39.81 -5.97
C ASP A 48 -43.80 -38.33 -6.33
N HIS A 49 -43.39 -37.53 -5.35
CA HIS A 49 -43.17 -36.10 -5.53
C HIS A 49 -41.83 -35.74 -6.18
N ARG A 50 -41.01 -36.71 -6.64
CA ARG A 50 -39.67 -36.41 -7.19
C ARG A 50 -39.69 -35.41 -8.35
N ASN A 51 -40.72 -35.48 -9.20
CA ASN A 51 -40.92 -34.56 -10.33
C ASN A 51 -41.91 -33.44 -10.03
N ALA A 52 -42.34 -33.27 -8.78
CA ALA A 52 -43.23 -32.17 -8.42
C ALA A 52 -42.50 -30.83 -8.63
N PRO A 53 -43.22 -29.75 -9.01
CA PRO A 53 -42.61 -28.42 -9.16
C PRO A 53 -41.83 -27.97 -7.93
N LYS A 54 -42.26 -28.38 -6.73
CA LYS A 54 -41.58 -28.09 -5.46
C LYS A 54 -40.19 -28.74 -5.35
N CYS A 55 -40.04 -29.98 -5.83
CA CYS A 55 -38.75 -30.69 -5.84
C CYS A 55 -37.85 -30.24 -6.99
N LEU A 56 -38.43 -29.99 -8.17
CA LEU A 56 -37.71 -29.48 -9.33
C LEU A 56 -37.25 -28.03 -9.15
N PHE A 57 -37.99 -27.19 -8.41
CA PHE A 57 -37.62 -25.80 -8.15
C PHE A 57 -36.23 -25.69 -7.52
N ALA A 58 -35.94 -26.49 -6.49
CA ALA A 58 -34.63 -26.52 -5.84
C ALA A 58 -33.51 -26.95 -6.81
N THR A 59 -33.81 -27.87 -7.73
CA THR A 59 -32.84 -28.33 -8.73
C THR A 59 -32.56 -27.25 -9.78
N TYR A 60 -33.62 -26.63 -10.31
CA TYR A 60 -33.49 -25.58 -11.34
C TYR A 60 -32.89 -24.28 -10.78
N ILE A 61 -33.19 -23.89 -9.54
CA ILE A 61 -32.56 -22.72 -8.92
C ILE A 61 -31.07 -22.96 -8.68
N LEU A 62 -30.67 -24.14 -8.21
CA LEU A 62 -29.26 -24.51 -8.05
C LEU A 62 -28.54 -24.56 -9.40
N LEU A 63 -29.19 -25.09 -10.44
CA LEU A 63 -28.65 -25.10 -11.80
C LEU A 63 -28.46 -23.67 -12.33
N ALA A 64 -29.47 -22.80 -12.17
CA ALA A 64 -29.40 -21.41 -12.61
C ALA A 64 -28.27 -20.66 -11.89
N LEU A 65 -28.15 -20.81 -10.57
CA LEU A 65 -27.05 -20.23 -9.78
C LEU A 65 -25.68 -20.77 -10.21
N SER A 66 -25.59 -22.06 -10.52
CA SER A 66 -24.36 -22.70 -11.01
C SER A 66 -23.95 -22.16 -12.38
N ILE A 67 -24.91 -21.97 -13.30
CA ILE A 67 -24.67 -21.37 -14.61
C ILE A 67 -24.18 -19.93 -14.47
N ILE A 68 -24.81 -19.13 -13.59
CA ILE A 68 -24.37 -17.76 -13.29
C ILE A 68 -22.94 -17.76 -12.76
N MET A 69 -22.63 -18.62 -11.80
CA MET A 69 -21.30 -18.72 -11.19
C MET A 69 -20.23 -19.10 -12.21
N VAL A 70 -20.48 -20.11 -13.06
CA VAL A 70 -19.57 -20.51 -14.14
C VAL A 70 -19.41 -19.41 -15.17
N SER A 71 -20.48 -18.71 -15.50
CA SER A 71 -20.43 -17.58 -16.43
C SER A 71 -19.56 -16.45 -15.87
N ILE A 72 -19.68 -16.13 -14.57
CA ILE A 72 -18.83 -15.14 -13.90
C ILE A 72 -17.37 -15.60 -13.88
N ILE A 73 -17.11 -16.87 -13.54
CA ILE A 73 -15.74 -17.43 -13.52
C ILE A 73 -15.14 -17.44 -14.93
N GLY A 74 -15.92 -17.85 -15.93
CA GLY A 74 -15.52 -17.85 -17.34
C GLY A 74 -15.23 -16.45 -17.85
N PHE A 75 -16.05 -15.47 -17.48
CA PHE A 75 -15.79 -14.06 -17.82
C PHE A 75 -14.56 -13.51 -17.08
N LYS A 76 -14.38 -13.81 -15.78
CA LYS A 76 -13.16 -13.52 -15.00
C LYS A 76 -11.92 -14.12 -15.69
N PHE A 77 -12.03 -15.34 -16.23
CA PHE A 77 -10.97 -16.01 -16.97
C PHE A 77 -10.67 -15.33 -18.32
N LEU A 78 -11.68 -15.06 -19.14
CA LEU A 78 -11.50 -14.39 -20.44
C LEU A 78 -10.91 -12.99 -20.27
N ALA A 79 -11.35 -12.27 -19.26
CA ALA A 79 -10.77 -11.01 -18.79
C ALA A 79 -9.28 -11.14 -18.48
N ALA A 80 -8.91 -12.15 -17.69
CA ALA A 80 -7.53 -12.40 -17.28
C ALA A 80 -6.62 -12.79 -18.45
N LEU A 81 -7.19 -13.41 -19.50
CA LEU A 81 -6.47 -13.80 -20.72
C LEU A 81 -6.05 -12.61 -21.58
N SER A 82 -6.50 -11.37 -21.33
CA SER A 82 -6.13 -10.20 -22.13
C SER A 82 -4.62 -10.20 -22.46
N PHE A 83 -4.32 -10.53 -23.72
CA PHE A 83 -2.98 -10.70 -24.28
C PHE A 83 -2.40 -9.35 -24.67
N GLY A 84 -2.54 -8.34 -23.81
CA GLY A 84 -1.82 -7.09 -23.97
C GLY A 84 -0.32 -7.38 -23.94
N SER A 85 0.40 -7.01 -25.00
CA SER A 85 1.85 -6.98 -24.98
C SER A 85 2.31 -6.00 -23.90
N MET A 86 3.42 -6.30 -23.23
CA MET A 86 4.03 -5.35 -22.31
C MET A 86 4.39 -4.10 -23.11
N ARG A 87 3.78 -2.96 -22.77
CA ARG A 87 4.14 -1.69 -23.39
C ARG A 87 5.46 -1.22 -22.79
N ALA A 88 6.34 -0.68 -23.65
CA ALA A 88 7.51 0.03 -23.17
C ALA A 88 7.04 1.21 -22.30
N PRO A 89 7.64 1.42 -21.11
CA PRO A 89 7.30 2.56 -20.30
C PRO A 89 7.63 3.85 -21.05
N GLU A 90 6.69 4.81 -21.03
CA GLU A 90 6.91 6.16 -21.53
C GLU A 90 7.67 6.95 -20.47
N ASP A 91 8.66 7.73 -20.89
CA ASP A 91 9.36 8.64 -19.98
C ASP A 91 8.47 9.86 -19.71
N HIS A 92 8.20 10.12 -18.42
CA HIS A 92 7.38 11.24 -17.97
C HIS A 92 8.18 12.14 -17.02
N ASP A 93 7.77 13.40 -16.92
CA ASP A 93 8.47 14.46 -16.20
C ASP A 93 7.62 15.03 -15.03
N LYS A 94 6.85 14.17 -14.38
CA LYS A 94 5.91 14.52 -13.32
C LYS A 94 6.56 14.45 -11.95
N PHE A 95 6.27 15.42 -11.08
CA PHE A 95 6.78 15.39 -9.70
C PHE A 95 5.97 14.41 -8.85
N VAL A 96 6.68 13.51 -8.16
CA VAL A 96 6.10 12.43 -7.35
C VAL A 96 6.72 12.38 -5.97
N ILE A 97 5.87 12.32 -4.96
CA ILE A 97 6.29 12.02 -3.58
C ILE A 97 6.20 10.51 -3.37
N CYS A 98 7.29 9.87 -2.97
CA CYS A 98 7.37 8.46 -2.61
C CYS A 98 7.27 8.34 -1.08
N GLN A 99 6.06 8.12 -0.57
CA GLN A 99 5.81 8.03 0.86
C GLN A 99 6.07 6.62 1.39
N ILE A 100 6.84 6.55 2.48
CA ILE A 100 7.19 5.29 3.17
C ILE A 100 6.82 5.42 4.65
N PRO A 101 5.68 4.88 5.10
CA PRO A 101 5.39 4.73 6.51
C PRO A 101 6.25 3.61 7.10
N CYS A 102 6.88 3.86 8.24
CA CYS A 102 7.64 2.85 8.98
C CYS A 102 7.30 2.89 10.48
N TYR A 103 7.43 1.75 11.14
CA TYR A 103 7.14 1.56 12.56
C TYR A 103 8.25 0.77 13.27
N THR A 104 8.45 -0.51 12.91
CA THR A 104 9.36 -1.44 13.62
C THR A 104 10.19 -2.30 12.68
N GLU A 105 10.26 -1.93 11.41
CA GLU A 105 10.97 -2.66 10.37
C GLU A 105 12.49 -2.65 10.62
N GLY A 106 13.16 -3.72 10.23
CA GLY A 106 14.60 -3.88 10.39
C GLY A 106 15.41 -3.14 9.33
N GLU A 107 16.71 -2.96 9.60
CA GLU A 107 17.63 -2.23 8.73
C GLU A 107 17.71 -2.81 7.31
N GLU A 108 17.80 -4.13 7.17
CA GLU A 108 17.90 -4.78 5.86
C GLU A 108 16.65 -4.54 5.00
N SER A 109 15.46 -4.64 5.61
CA SER A 109 14.19 -4.41 4.93
C SER A 109 14.07 -2.95 4.49
N MET A 110 14.32 -2.01 5.41
CA MET A 110 14.29 -0.58 5.12
C MET A 110 15.27 -0.18 4.03
N ARG A 111 16.50 -0.70 4.08
CA ARG A 111 17.53 -0.42 3.08
C ARG A 111 17.12 -0.92 1.70
N LYS A 112 16.58 -2.13 1.58
CA LYS A 112 16.08 -2.67 0.31
C LYS A 112 14.96 -1.80 -0.29
N THR A 113 14.02 -1.36 0.54
CA THR A 113 12.91 -0.48 0.13
C THR A 113 13.45 0.87 -0.38
N LEU A 114 14.27 1.56 0.41
CA LEU A 114 14.85 2.87 0.06
C LEU A 114 15.72 2.80 -1.19
N ASP A 115 16.59 1.79 -1.28
CA ASP A 115 17.40 1.52 -2.46
C ASP A 115 16.55 1.29 -3.70
N SER A 116 15.47 0.53 -3.58
CA SER A 116 14.61 0.23 -4.73
C SER A 116 13.93 1.48 -5.26
N ILE A 117 13.54 2.41 -4.39
CA ILE A 117 12.91 3.68 -4.75
C ILE A 117 13.93 4.64 -5.37
N ALA A 118 15.16 4.69 -4.84
CA ALA A 118 16.23 5.48 -5.42
C ALA A 118 16.58 5.00 -6.84
N LYS A 119 16.69 3.67 -7.03
CA LYS A 119 17.05 3.00 -8.29
C LYS A 119 15.92 2.95 -9.34
N LEU A 120 14.76 3.56 -9.08
CA LEU A 120 13.68 3.65 -10.06
C LEU A 120 14.17 4.41 -11.29
N LYS A 121 13.94 3.85 -12.49
CA LYS A 121 14.24 4.51 -13.77
C LYS A 121 13.26 5.67 -13.98
N TYR A 122 13.59 6.80 -13.39
CA TYR A 122 12.83 8.05 -13.41
C TYR A 122 13.78 9.20 -13.07
N ASP A 123 13.49 10.43 -13.50
CA ASP A 123 14.32 11.58 -13.16
C ASP A 123 14.40 11.77 -11.64
N ASP A 124 15.60 11.65 -11.07
CA ASP A 124 15.86 11.75 -9.64
C ASP A 124 15.40 13.09 -9.05
N LYS A 125 15.47 14.16 -9.86
CA LYS A 125 15.07 15.52 -9.48
C LYS A 125 13.56 15.68 -9.30
N ARG A 126 12.78 14.71 -9.79
CA ARG A 126 11.32 14.73 -9.76
C ARG A 126 10.75 13.75 -8.74
N LYS A 127 11.62 13.02 -8.04
CA LYS A 127 11.26 12.11 -6.95
C LYS A 127 11.59 12.78 -5.63
N LEU A 128 10.68 12.71 -4.67
CA LEU A 128 10.95 13.03 -3.26
C LEU A 128 10.69 11.80 -2.41
N ILE A 129 11.71 11.28 -1.73
CA ILE A 129 11.51 10.21 -0.75
C ILE A 129 10.98 10.84 0.54
N PHE A 130 9.79 10.43 0.98
CA PHE A 130 9.15 10.99 2.17
C PHE A 130 8.89 9.88 3.19
N VAL A 131 9.83 9.71 4.13
CA VAL A 131 9.75 8.68 5.16
C VAL A 131 9.07 9.25 6.40
N ILE A 132 8.13 8.50 6.99
CA ILE A 132 7.50 8.90 8.25
C ILE A 132 7.63 7.76 9.24
N CYS A 133 8.34 8.01 10.34
CA CYS A 133 8.53 7.06 11.43
C CYS A 133 7.41 7.21 12.47
N ASP A 134 6.63 6.14 12.68
CA ASP A 134 5.47 6.10 13.57
C ASP A 134 5.83 5.85 15.04
N GLY A 135 6.52 6.82 15.62
CA GLY A 135 7.02 6.76 16.98
C GLY A 135 8.52 6.50 17.05
N ASN A 136 9.11 6.81 18.20
CA ASN A 136 10.50 6.46 18.48
C ASN A 136 10.58 5.09 19.17
N ILE A 137 10.40 4.03 18.38
CA ILE A 137 10.21 2.66 18.87
C ILE A 137 11.34 1.74 18.40
N VAL A 138 11.79 0.85 19.28
CA VAL A 138 12.72 -0.24 18.96
C VAL A 138 11.90 -1.47 18.60
N GLY A 139 12.04 -1.94 17.36
CA GLY A 139 11.42 -3.17 16.88
C GLY A 139 12.01 -4.43 17.53
N SER A 140 11.25 -5.52 17.55
CA SER A 140 11.75 -6.80 18.04
C SER A 140 12.90 -7.28 17.14
N GLY A 141 14.08 -7.52 17.72
CA GLY A 141 15.27 -7.93 16.97
C GLY A 141 16.12 -6.77 16.42
N ASN A 142 15.72 -5.52 16.66
CA ASN A 142 16.51 -4.34 16.31
C ASN A 142 17.32 -3.85 17.52
N ASP A 143 18.56 -3.41 17.29
CA ASP A 143 19.43 -2.86 18.34
C ASP A 143 19.18 -1.37 18.64
N ARG A 144 18.48 -0.68 17.73
CA ARG A 144 18.25 0.77 17.77
C ARG A 144 16.82 1.12 17.32
N PRO A 145 16.32 2.32 17.68
CA PRO A 145 15.00 2.76 17.25
C PRO A 145 14.89 2.91 15.73
N THR A 146 13.71 2.64 15.17
CA THR A 146 13.43 2.75 13.72
C THR A 146 13.85 4.10 13.12
N PRO A 147 13.59 5.26 13.76
CA PRO A 147 14.05 6.54 13.24
C PRO A 147 15.57 6.61 13.07
N ARG A 148 16.32 6.02 14.01
CA ARG A 148 17.78 6.01 13.95
C ARG A 148 18.28 5.11 12.81
N ILE A 149 17.65 3.95 12.61
CA ILE A 149 17.93 3.06 11.48
C ILE A 149 17.74 3.80 10.15
N VAL A 150 16.63 4.51 9.99
CA VAL A 150 16.32 5.27 8.77
C VAL A 150 17.36 6.36 8.52
N LEU A 151 17.68 7.16 9.53
CA LEU A 151 18.67 8.23 9.41
C LEU A 151 20.08 7.70 9.11
N ASP A 152 20.47 6.57 9.72
CA ASP A 152 21.76 5.92 9.47
C ASP A 152 21.84 5.35 8.04
N ILE A 153 20.74 4.79 7.50
CA ILE A 153 20.70 4.33 6.10
C ILE A 153 20.86 5.51 5.14
N LEU A 154 20.19 6.62 5.42
CA LEU A 154 20.17 7.81 4.57
C LEU A 154 21.46 8.65 4.69
N GLY A 155 22.34 8.35 5.65
CA GLY A 155 23.58 9.09 5.87
C GLY A 155 23.37 10.47 6.50
N ALA A 156 22.28 10.66 7.26
CA ALA A 156 22.03 11.91 7.95
C ALA A 156 23.07 12.15 9.06
N ASP A 157 23.44 13.42 9.29
CA ASP A 157 24.41 13.78 10.33
C ASP A 157 23.89 13.34 11.71
N ALA A 158 24.71 12.55 12.41
CA ALA A 158 24.38 12.04 13.73
C ALA A 158 24.23 13.15 14.79
N ASN A 159 24.83 14.32 14.56
CA ASN A 159 24.79 15.46 15.46
C ASN A 159 23.57 16.37 15.22
N MET A 160 22.88 16.20 14.09
CA MET A 160 21.69 16.98 13.78
C MET A 160 20.51 16.46 14.61
N ASP A 161 20.05 17.23 15.59
CA ASP A 161 18.83 16.92 16.34
C ASP A 161 17.84 18.11 16.29
N PRO A 162 16.93 18.13 15.30
CA PRO A 162 15.93 19.18 15.15
C PRO A 162 14.99 19.25 16.36
N GLU A 163 14.48 20.46 16.64
CA GLU A 163 13.50 20.67 17.69
C GLU A 163 12.19 19.91 17.37
N PRO A 164 11.55 19.25 18.35
CA PRO A 164 10.24 18.65 18.13
C PRO A 164 9.18 19.74 17.94
N LEU A 165 8.41 19.64 16.84
CA LEU A 165 7.38 20.59 16.45
C LEU A 165 5.98 19.98 16.63
N SER A 166 5.05 20.79 17.14
CA SER A 166 3.69 20.33 17.43
C SER A 166 2.84 20.14 16.17
N PHE A 167 2.00 19.10 16.16
CA PHE A 167 1.00 18.87 15.12
C PHE A 167 -0.21 18.09 15.64
N LEU A 168 -1.30 18.12 14.85
CA LEU A 168 -2.53 17.42 15.15
C LEU A 168 -2.50 15.99 14.58
N SER A 169 -2.71 15.01 15.45
CA SER A 169 -2.63 13.57 15.18
C SER A 169 -3.95 12.86 15.52
N LEU A 170 -4.18 11.65 15.00
CA LEU A 170 -5.40 10.85 15.18
C LEU A 170 -5.49 10.12 16.53
N GLY A 171 -5.03 10.75 17.62
CA GLY A 171 -5.11 10.19 18.97
C GLY A 171 -6.50 10.33 19.62
N GLU A 172 -6.68 9.68 20.76
CA GLU A 172 -7.82 9.91 21.66
C GLU A 172 -7.45 10.91 22.76
N GLY A 173 -8.38 11.80 23.11
CA GLY A 173 -8.18 12.81 24.17
C GLY A 173 -6.88 13.59 23.96
N ALA A 174 -6.05 13.64 25.01
CA ALA A 174 -4.79 14.37 25.03
C ALA A 174 -3.77 13.89 23.97
N LYS A 175 -3.86 12.67 23.44
CA LYS A 175 -2.92 12.13 22.43
C LYS A 175 -3.14 12.68 21.02
N GLN A 176 -4.18 13.48 20.82
CA GLN A 176 -4.37 14.24 19.59
C GLN A 176 -3.27 15.28 19.36
N HIS A 177 -2.65 15.75 20.45
CA HIS A 177 -1.40 16.50 20.36
C HIS A 177 -0.22 15.54 20.27
N ASN A 178 0.49 15.63 19.16
CA ASN A 178 1.73 14.91 18.91
C ASN A 178 2.81 15.91 18.49
N MET A 179 4.08 15.52 18.61
CA MET A 179 5.21 16.32 18.14
C MET A 179 6.05 15.50 17.19
N GLY A 180 6.68 16.15 16.22
CA GLY A 180 7.51 15.52 15.22
C GLY A 180 8.80 16.28 14.95
N LYS A 181 9.85 15.57 14.56
CA LYS A 181 11.11 16.14 14.09
C LYS A 181 11.21 15.95 12.58
N VAL A 182 11.75 16.93 11.86
CA VAL A 182 11.89 16.90 10.41
C VAL A 182 13.36 16.92 10.05
N TYR A 183 13.79 15.96 9.23
CA TYR A 183 15.12 15.87 8.68
C TYR A 183 15.01 15.89 7.16
N SER A 184 16.00 16.44 6.48
CA SER A 184 16.07 16.46 5.01
C SER A 184 17.51 16.22 4.57
N GLY A 185 17.69 15.86 3.30
CA GLY A 185 19.00 15.64 2.72
C GLY A 185 18.92 15.03 1.33
N LEU A 186 20.06 14.55 0.84
CA LEU A 186 20.19 13.84 -0.42
C LEU A 186 20.60 12.39 -0.14
N TYR A 187 19.89 11.44 -0.73
CA TYR A 187 20.24 10.02 -0.64
C TYR A 187 20.98 9.59 -1.90
N GLU A 188 22.22 9.17 -1.73
CA GLU A 188 23.08 8.68 -2.80
C GLU A 188 23.10 7.15 -2.82
N CYS A 189 22.66 6.54 -3.92
CA CYS A 189 22.68 5.09 -4.06
C CYS A 189 22.85 4.68 -5.52
N ALA A 190 23.88 3.88 -5.82
CA ALA A 190 24.16 3.33 -7.15
C ALA A 190 24.17 4.38 -8.29
N GLY A 191 24.70 5.58 -8.02
CA GLY A 191 24.78 6.69 -8.98
C GLY A 191 23.51 7.54 -9.08
N HIS A 192 22.46 7.23 -8.31
CA HIS A 192 21.28 8.05 -8.14
C HIS A 192 21.43 8.99 -6.95
N VAL A 193 20.93 10.22 -7.07
CA VAL A 193 20.94 11.23 -6.00
C VAL A 193 19.53 11.79 -5.85
N VAL A 194 18.80 11.30 -4.86
CA VAL A 194 17.36 11.61 -4.68
C VAL A 194 17.16 12.41 -3.39
N PRO A 195 16.44 13.54 -3.41
CA PRO A 195 16.14 14.27 -2.20
C PRO A 195 15.19 13.47 -1.29
N TYR A 196 15.42 13.56 0.02
CA TYR A 196 14.57 12.92 1.02
C TYR A 196 14.11 13.90 2.11
N ILE A 197 12.98 13.55 2.73
CA ILE A 197 12.51 14.09 3.99
C ILE A 197 12.15 12.93 4.92
N VAL A 198 12.57 13.01 6.17
CA VAL A 198 12.18 12.09 7.25
C VAL A 198 11.41 12.86 8.31
N VAL A 199 10.18 12.44 8.57
CA VAL A 199 9.37 12.95 9.68
C VAL A 199 9.34 11.89 10.78
N VAL A 200 9.87 12.22 11.96
CA VAL A 200 9.90 11.32 13.11
C VAL A 200 8.86 11.76 14.12
N LYS A 201 7.81 10.97 14.33
CA LYS A 201 6.82 11.24 15.38
C LYS A 201 7.40 10.86 16.74
N VAL A 202 7.43 11.80 17.68
CA VAL A 202 8.08 11.63 18.99
C VAL A 202 7.12 11.75 20.17
N GLY A 203 5.84 12.07 19.95
CA GLY A 203 4.89 12.24 21.05
C GLY A 203 5.13 13.51 21.84
N LYS A 204 4.34 13.72 22.89
CA LYS A 204 4.60 14.80 23.85
C LYS A 204 5.73 14.40 24.79
N PRO A 205 6.47 15.37 25.38
CA PRO A 205 7.48 15.08 26.39
C PRO A 205 6.94 14.31 27.62
N THR A 206 5.64 14.41 27.89
CA THR A 206 4.98 13.68 28.99
C THR A 206 4.67 12.22 28.67
N GLU A 207 4.76 11.82 27.40
CA GLU A 207 4.42 10.47 26.95
C GLU A 207 5.64 9.53 27.07
N ARG A 208 5.52 8.51 27.92
CA ARG A 208 6.61 7.54 28.16
C ARG A 208 6.41 6.21 27.43
N SER A 209 5.17 5.76 27.26
CA SER A 209 4.85 4.49 26.63
C SER A 209 4.56 4.69 25.16
N ARG A 210 5.37 4.08 24.30
CA ARG A 210 5.25 4.15 22.83
C ARG A 210 5.05 5.58 22.30
N PRO A 211 5.99 6.49 22.61
CA PRO A 211 5.84 7.91 22.30
C PRO A 211 5.64 8.15 20.80
N GLY A 212 4.61 8.94 20.46
CA GLY A 212 4.33 9.37 19.08
C GLY A 212 3.62 8.36 18.17
N ASN A 213 3.52 7.09 18.57
CA ASN A 213 2.93 6.01 17.74
C ASN A 213 1.40 6.08 17.68
N ARG A 214 0.79 6.31 16.51
CA ARG A 214 -0.67 6.44 16.28
C ARG A 214 -1.19 5.56 15.12
N GLY A 215 -0.34 4.72 14.54
CA GLY A 215 -0.68 3.80 13.47
C GLY A 215 -0.46 4.37 12.07
N LYS A 216 -0.49 3.49 11.07
CA LYS A 216 -0.26 3.80 9.65
C LYS A 216 -1.21 4.87 9.11
N ARG A 217 -2.49 4.83 9.51
CA ARG A 217 -3.50 5.83 9.13
C ARG A 217 -3.09 7.26 9.53
N ASP A 218 -2.65 7.43 10.77
CA ASP A 218 -2.16 8.74 11.25
C ASP A 218 -0.92 9.20 10.47
N THR A 219 0.00 8.27 10.20
CA THR A 219 1.17 8.53 9.36
C THR A 219 0.78 9.02 7.96
N GLN A 220 -0.21 8.39 7.31
CA GLN A 220 -0.72 8.84 6.02
C GLN A 220 -1.35 10.24 6.13
N MET A 221 -2.09 10.50 7.21
CA MET A 221 -2.75 11.79 7.44
C MET A 221 -1.80 12.98 7.60
N VAL A 222 -0.59 12.77 8.15
CA VAL A 222 0.43 13.84 8.25
C VAL A 222 0.69 14.45 6.87
N LEU A 223 0.95 13.60 5.86
CA LEU A 223 1.24 14.07 4.50
C LEU A 223 -0.02 14.52 3.76
N MET A 224 -1.15 13.82 3.94
CA MET A 224 -2.43 14.22 3.31
C MET A 224 -2.89 15.61 3.75
N ARG A 225 -2.83 15.91 5.06
CA ARG A 225 -3.19 17.24 5.61
C ARG A 225 -2.23 18.32 5.13
N PHE A 226 -0.93 18.05 5.14
CA PHE A 226 0.06 18.95 4.60
C PHE A 226 -0.25 19.33 3.14
N LEU A 227 -0.43 18.34 2.26
CA LEU A 227 -0.70 18.58 0.83
C LEU A 227 -2.06 19.25 0.59
N ASN A 228 -3.06 18.98 1.43
CA ASN A 228 -4.34 19.69 1.39
C ASN A 228 -4.19 21.17 1.74
N LYS A 229 -3.46 21.48 2.82
CA LYS A 229 -3.22 22.88 3.21
C LYS A 229 -2.36 23.63 2.19
N VAL A 230 -1.39 22.96 1.59
CA VAL A 230 -0.62 23.47 0.44
C VAL A 230 -1.55 23.78 -0.73
N HIS A 231 -2.56 22.93 -0.99
CA HIS A 231 -3.50 23.12 -2.08
C HIS A 231 -4.44 24.31 -1.86
N PHE A 232 -4.94 24.49 -0.64
CA PHE A 232 -5.91 25.53 -0.28
C PHE A 232 -5.27 26.80 0.32
N ASP A 233 -3.94 26.88 0.38
CA ASP A 233 -3.19 27.95 1.06
C ASP A 233 -3.71 28.24 2.48
N SER A 234 -4.00 27.17 3.22
CA SER A 234 -4.63 27.24 4.54
C SER A 234 -3.59 27.28 5.67
N PRO A 235 -3.92 27.86 6.85
CA PRO A 235 -2.99 27.92 7.98
C PRO A 235 -2.46 26.55 8.42
N MET A 236 -1.15 26.47 8.59
CA MET A 236 -0.38 25.27 8.89
C MET A 236 0.10 25.25 10.34
N ASN A 237 0.23 24.05 10.90
CA ASN A 237 0.85 23.86 12.21
C ASN A 237 2.40 23.92 12.10
N PRO A 238 3.14 24.02 13.22
CA PRO A 238 4.59 24.16 13.19
C PRO A 238 5.30 23.05 12.42
N LEU A 239 4.88 21.80 12.56
CA LEU A 239 5.48 20.68 11.81
C LEU A 239 5.25 20.81 10.30
N GLU A 240 4.04 21.17 9.88
CA GLU A 240 3.68 21.37 8.47
C GLU A 240 4.45 22.54 7.84
N LEU A 241 4.66 23.63 8.58
CA LEU A 241 5.47 24.78 8.15
C LEU A 241 6.94 24.37 7.94
N GLU A 242 7.49 23.59 8.85
CA GLU A 242 8.85 23.06 8.71
C GLU A 242 8.97 22.12 7.50
N ILE A 243 8.00 21.22 7.30
CA ILE A 243 7.97 20.38 6.09
C ILE A 243 7.92 21.26 4.83
N TYR A 244 7.12 22.33 4.83
CA TYR A 244 7.06 23.27 3.72
C TYR A 244 8.42 23.92 3.46
N HIS A 245 9.08 24.42 4.51
CA HIS A 245 10.40 25.03 4.44
C HIS A 245 11.45 24.07 3.89
N GLN A 246 11.50 22.83 4.39
CA GLN A 246 12.43 21.81 3.92
C GLN A 246 12.22 21.48 2.43
N ILE A 247 10.97 21.40 1.97
CA ILE A 247 10.66 21.15 0.55
C ILE A 247 11.01 22.36 -0.34
N LYS A 248 10.59 23.57 0.05
CA LYS A 248 10.73 24.77 -0.78
C LYS A 248 12.13 25.38 -0.72
N ASN A 249 12.66 25.60 0.48
CA ASN A 249 13.89 26.40 0.69
C ASN A 249 15.14 25.52 0.69
N VAL A 250 15.08 24.31 1.24
CA VAL A 250 16.25 23.41 1.30
C VAL A 250 16.38 22.55 0.04
N ILE A 251 15.30 21.83 -0.34
CA ILE A 251 15.30 21.00 -1.54
C ILE A 251 15.14 21.85 -2.82
N GLY A 252 14.47 23.00 -2.74
CA GLY A 252 14.33 23.93 -3.87
C GLY A 252 13.15 23.64 -4.80
N VAL A 253 12.16 22.85 -4.37
CA VAL A 253 10.97 22.51 -5.18
C VAL A 253 9.73 23.06 -4.51
N ASN A 254 8.88 23.77 -5.25
CA ASN A 254 7.62 24.22 -4.66
C ASN A 254 6.69 23.01 -4.38
N PRO A 255 6.17 22.84 -3.14
CA PRO A 255 5.27 21.73 -2.81
C PRO A 255 4.04 21.59 -3.72
N THR A 256 3.61 22.67 -4.38
CA THR A 256 2.49 22.66 -5.32
C THR A 256 2.76 21.91 -6.62
N PHE A 257 4.03 21.71 -6.99
CA PHE A 257 4.41 20.99 -8.22
C PHE A 257 4.21 19.49 -8.13
N TYR A 258 4.15 18.91 -6.93
CA TYR A 258 3.83 17.50 -6.78
C TYR A 258 2.40 17.21 -7.25
N GLU A 259 2.30 16.30 -8.21
CA GLU A 259 1.04 15.90 -8.87
C GLU A 259 0.55 14.53 -8.36
N TYR A 260 1.49 13.67 -7.97
CA TYR A 260 1.21 12.28 -7.56
C TYR A 260 1.84 11.94 -6.22
N LEU A 261 1.15 11.08 -5.47
CA LEU A 261 1.64 10.45 -4.26
C LEU A 261 1.76 8.95 -4.47
N PHE A 262 2.97 8.42 -4.37
CA PHE A 262 3.27 7.00 -4.48
C PHE A 262 3.51 6.44 -3.07
N MET A 263 2.59 5.60 -2.59
CA MET A 263 2.69 4.95 -1.28
C MET A 263 3.34 3.57 -1.41
N VAL A 264 4.37 3.35 -0.60
CA VAL A 264 5.14 2.10 -0.55
C VAL A 264 5.35 1.69 0.91
N ASP A 265 5.06 0.44 1.26
CA ASP A 265 5.34 -0.05 2.62
C ASP A 265 6.84 -0.26 2.83
N ALA A 266 7.28 -0.11 4.08
CA ALA A 266 8.68 -0.20 4.50
C ALA A 266 9.38 -1.56 4.19
N ASP A 267 8.62 -2.60 3.86
CA ASP A 267 9.08 -3.95 3.52
C ASP A 267 8.85 -4.33 2.04
N THR A 268 8.67 -3.33 1.18
CA THR A 268 8.31 -3.53 -0.22
C THR A 268 9.37 -2.99 -1.17
N VAL A 269 9.90 -3.89 -1.99
CA VAL A 269 10.87 -3.58 -3.06
C VAL A 269 10.14 -3.33 -4.36
N VAL A 270 10.35 -2.17 -4.97
CA VAL A 270 9.67 -1.77 -6.20
C VAL A 270 10.52 -2.12 -7.44
N ASP A 271 9.89 -2.69 -8.47
CA ASP A 271 10.57 -2.94 -9.75
C ASP A 271 10.97 -1.62 -10.44
N THR A 272 12.16 -1.60 -11.05
CA THR A 272 12.79 -0.37 -11.58
C THR A 272 11.93 0.44 -12.55
N LEU A 273 11.04 -0.21 -13.33
CA LEU A 273 10.18 0.43 -14.32
C LEU A 273 8.76 0.72 -13.80
N SER A 274 8.44 0.30 -12.58
CA SER A 274 7.08 0.39 -12.03
C SER A 274 6.58 1.83 -11.92
N LEU A 275 7.43 2.76 -11.48
CA LEU A 275 7.02 4.15 -11.32
C LEU A 275 6.55 4.76 -12.65
N ASN A 276 7.35 4.62 -13.70
CA ASN A 276 6.97 5.07 -15.05
C ASN A 276 5.66 4.43 -15.51
N ARG A 277 5.49 3.10 -15.34
CA ARG A 277 4.27 2.40 -15.76
C ARG A 277 3.01 2.91 -15.03
N LEU A 278 3.10 3.19 -13.73
CA LEU A 278 1.98 3.75 -12.96
C LEU A 278 1.66 5.18 -13.41
N ILE A 279 2.68 6.01 -13.66
CA ILE A 279 2.50 7.38 -14.15
C ILE A 279 1.89 7.36 -15.56
N SER A 280 2.35 6.49 -16.47
CA SER A 280 1.77 6.38 -17.81
C SER A 280 0.29 6.07 -17.76
N ALA A 281 -0.13 5.13 -16.90
CA ALA A 281 -1.56 4.82 -16.73
C ALA A 281 -2.36 6.03 -16.23
N MET A 282 -1.81 6.80 -15.29
CA MET A 282 -2.40 8.04 -14.81
C MET A 282 -2.45 9.13 -15.89
N VAL A 283 -1.40 9.29 -16.70
CA VAL A 283 -1.36 10.32 -17.74
C VAL A 283 -2.34 9.99 -18.88
N HIS A 284 -2.43 8.72 -19.27
CA HIS A 284 -3.30 8.27 -20.37
C HIS A 284 -4.80 8.41 -20.07
N ASP A 285 -5.23 8.19 -18.83
CA ASP A 285 -6.63 8.41 -18.42
C ASP A 285 -6.72 9.40 -17.25
N LYS A 286 -7.17 10.62 -17.56
CA LYS A 286 -7.39 11.70 -16.59
C LYS A 286 -8.42 11.37 -15.51
N LYS A 287 -9.29 10.38 -15.74
CA LYS A 287 -10.28 9.91 -14.76
C LYS A 287 -9.67 8.92 -13.77
N VAL A 288 -8.44 8.44 -13.96
CA VAL A 288 -7.79 7.56 -12.98
C VAL A 288 -7.34 8.39 -11.78
N LEU A 289 -7.89 8.03 -10.63
CA LEU A 289 -7.66 8.64 -9.33
C LEU A 289 -6.61 7.89 -8.52
N GLY A 290 -6.62 6.55 -8.61
CA GLY A 290 -5.70 5.67 -7.92
C GLY A 290 -5.31 4.50 -8.82
N VAL A 291 -4.04 4.11 -8.79
CA VAL A 291 -3.51 3.01 -9.60
C VAL A 291 -2.57 2.15 -8.76
N CYS A 292 -2.70 0.84 -8.86
CA CYS A 292 -1.79 -0.11 -8.24
C CYS A 292 -1.27 -1.11 -9.28
N GLY A 293 -0.17 -1.78 -8.97
CA GLY A 293 0.32 -2.91 -9.77
C GLY A 293 0.30 -4.23 -9.01
N GLU A 294 0.96 -5.23 -9.59
CA GLU A 294 1.07 -6.58 -9.01
C GLU A 294 2.02 -6.58 -7.81
N THR A 295 1.51 -6.94 -6.64
CA THR A 295 2.32 -7.23 -5.46
C THR A 295 2.60 -8.74 -5.41
N SER A 296 3.88 -9.12 -5.50
CA SER A 296 4.36 -10.50 -5.44
C SER A 296 5.18 -10.75 -4.16
N LEU A 297 5.43 -12.02 -3.86
CA LEU A 297 6.22 -12.40 -2.67
C LEU A 297 7.71 -12.52 -2.98
N ALA A 298 8.54 -11.84 -2.20
CA ALA A 298 10.00 -11.95 -2.26
C ALA A 298 10.51 -13.29 -1.68
N ASN A 299 9.86 -13.78 -0.62
CA ASN A 299 10.28 -14.96 0.15
C ASN A 299 9.42 -16.21 -0.12
N SER A 300 8.92 -16.38 -1.35
CA SER A 300 7.98 -17.44 -1.76
C SER A 300 8.40 -18.90 -1.43
N LYS A 301 9.70 -19.15 -1.27
CA LYS A 301 10.29 -20.50 -1.05
C LYS A 301 10.94 -20.66 0.34
N GLN A 302 10.76 -19.71 1.25
CA GLN A 302 11.48 -19.69 2.54
C GLN A 302 10.93 -20.74 3.53
N SER A 303 9.61 -20.91 3.57
CA SER A 303 8.94 -21.87 4.45
C SER A 303 7.64 -22.42 3.84
N ILE A 304 7.13 -23.54 4.34
CA ILE A 304 5.82 -24.10 3.92
C ILE A 304 4.71 -23.04 4.07
N ILE A 305 4.80 -22.20 5.10
CA ILE A 305 3.86 -21.10 5.36
C ILE A 305 3.92 -20.06 4.24
N THR A 306 5.11 -19.69 3.77
CA THR A 306 5.23 -18.78 2.60
C THR A 306 4.76 -19.44 1.30
N MET A 307 5.05 -20.74 1.11
CA MET A 307 4.70 -21.49 -0.09
C MET A 307 3.19 -21.56 -0.32
N MET A 308 2.40 -21.79 0.74
CA MET A 308 0.94 -21.85 0.63
C MET A 308 0.28 -20.48 0.33
N GLN A 309 1.01 -19.36 0.53
CA GLN A 309 0.49 -18.02 0.29
C GLN A 309 0.70 -17.53 -1.15
N VAL A 310 1.66 -18.09 -1.91
CA VAL A 310 2.04 -17.57 -3.23
C VAL A 310 0.85 -17.48 -4.19
N TYR A 311 0.08 -18.57 -4.31
CA TYR A 311 -1.07 -18.60 -5.20
C TYR A 311 -2.24 -17.75 -4.70
N GLU A 312 -2.42 -17.67 -3.38
CA GLU A 312 -3.43 -16.79 -2.77
C GLU A 312 -3.14 -15.32 -3.09
N TYR A 313 -1.89 -14.87 -2.94
CA TYR A 313 -1.47 -13.53 -3.34
C TYR A 313 -1.68 -13.31 -4.83
N TYR A 314 -1.39 -14.29 -5.69
CA TYR A 314 -1.66 -14.16 -7.12
C TYR A 314 -3.16 -13.99 -7.41
N ILE A 315 -4.04 -14.76 -6.76
CA ILE A 315 -5.49 -14.60 -6.94
C ILE A 315 -5.94 -13.21 -6.46
N SER A 316 -5.53 -12.78 -5.27
CA SER A 316 -6.04 -11.56 -4.64
C SER A 316 -5.38 -10.27 -5.15
N HIS A 317 -4.09 -10.30 -5.48
CA HIS A 317 -3.31 -9.12 -5.88
C HIS A 317 -3.08 -9.01 -7.40
N HIS A 318 -3.42 -10.04 -8.18
CA HIS A 318 -3.33 -9.98 -9.64
C HIS A 318 -4.69 -10.26 -10.30
N LEU A 319 -5.23 -11.48 -10.13
CA LEU A 319 -6.40 -11.91 -10.89
C LEU A 319 -7.67 -11.11 -10.55
N ALA A 320 -7.96 -10.96 -9.25
CA ALA A 320 -9.11 -10.18 -8.79
C ALA A 320 -8.99 -8.71 -9.22
N LYS A 321 -7.85 -8.06 -8.97
CA LYS A 321 -7.65 -6.64 -9.32
C LYS A 321 -7.69 -6.40 -10.82
N ALA A 322 -7.12 -7.30 -11.63
CA ALA A 322 -7.21 -7.22 -13.08
C ALA A 322 -8.67 -7.30 -13.56
N PHE A 323 -9.48 -8.16 -12.94
CA PHE A 323 -10.91 -8.26 -13.24
C PHE A 323 -11.66 -6.99 -12.86
N GLU A 324 -11.52 -6.52 -11.61
CA GLU A 324 -12.19 -5.30 -11.13
C GLU A 324 -11.80 -4.07 -11.98
N SER A 325 -10.55 -4.01 -12.42
CA SER A 325 -10.04 -2.92 -13.26
C SER A 325 -10.71 -2.86 -14.64
N LEU A 326 -11.31 -3.94 -15.14
CA LEU A 326 -12.08 -3.89 -16.41
C LEU A 326 -13.37 -3.10 -16.27
N PHE A 327 -13.93 -3.03 -15.06
CA PHE A 327 -15.08 -2.20 -14.75
C PHE A 327 -14.67 -0.78 -14.31
N GLY A 328 -13.37 -0.48 -14.30
CA GLY A 328 -12.83 0.81 -13.89
C GLY A 328 -12.92 1.11 -12.40
N SER A 329 -13.07 0.08 -11.55
CA SER A 329 -13.23 0.25 -10.11
C SER A 329 -12.57 -0.90 -9.35
N VAL A 330 -11.23 -0.89 -9.25
CA VAL A 330 -10.52 -1.71 -8.26
C VAL A 330 -11.00 -1.32 -6.86
N THR A 331 -11.57 -2.28 -6.14
CA THR A 331 -12.29 -2.02 -4.88
C THR A 331 -11.37 -1.90 -3.67
N CYS A 332 -10.12 -2.35 -3.83
CA CYS A 332 -9.08 -2.29 -2.82
C CYS A 332 -7.72 -2.02 -3.47
N LEU A 333 -7.21 -0.79 -3.31
CA LEU A 333 -5.84 -0.47 -3.65
C LEU A 333 -4.93 -0.87 -2.46
N PRO A 334 -3.87 -1.67 -2.68
CA PRO A 334 -2.99 -2.12 -1.61
C PRO A 334 -2.13 -0.95 -1.07
N GLY A 335 -2.02 -0.80 0.24
CA GLY A 335 -1.20 0.27 0.82
C GLY A 335 0.30 0.15 0.54
N CYS A 336 0.79 -1.04 0.19
CA CYS A 336 2.21 -1.28 -0.07
C CYS A 336 2.70 -0.85 -1.46
N PHE A 337 1.81 -0.63 -2.43
CA PHE A 337 2.20 -0.34 -3.81
C PHE A 337 1.06 0.32 -4.60
N THR A 338 0.79 1.58 -4.28
CA THR A 338 -0.28 2.35 -4.93
C THR A 338 0.14 3.79 -5.17
N MET A 339 -0.24 4.33 -6.33
CA MET A 339 -0.11 5.74 -6.67
C MET A 339 -1.47 6.42 -6.71
N TYR A 340 -1.56 7.61 -6.12
CA TYR A 340 -2.74 8.46 -6.08
C TYR A 340 -2.50 9.78 -6.81
N ARG A 341 -3.54 10.26 -7.49
CA ARG A 341 -3.55 11.60 -8.09
C ARG A 341 -4.03 12.61 -7.07
N LEU A 342 -3.21 13.64 -6.81
CA LEU A 342 -3.54 14.67 -5.83
C LEU A 342 -4.68 15.58 -6.33
N ARG A 343 -4.59 16.01 -7.59
CA ARG A 343 -5.51 17.00 -8.19
C ARG A 343 -5.81 16.70 -9.66
N THR A 344 -6.92 17.20 -10.18
CA THR A 344 -7.23 17.08 -11.61
C THR A 344 -6.20 17.84 -12.45
N PRO A 345 -5.79 17.32 -13.62
CA PRO A 345 -4.77 17.96 -14.45
C PRO A 345 -5.27 19.24 -15.12
N ASP A 346 -6.58 19.33 -15.43
CA ASP A 346 -7.12 20.45 -16.22
C ASP A 346 -7.67 21.58 -15.35
N THR A 347 -8.28 21.26 -14.22
CA THR A 347 -9.00 22.23 -13.37
C THR A 347 -8.37 22.38 -11.99
N HIS A 348 -7.27 21.67 -11.72
CA HIS A 348 -6.62 21.62 -10.41
C HIS A 348 -7.56 21.35 -9.23
N LYS A 349 -8.71 20.71 -9.46
CA LYS A 349 -9.64 20.35 -8.39
C LYS A 349 -8.99 19.29 -7.49
N PRO A 350 -9.09 19.41 -6.17
CA PRO A 350 -8.50 18.45 -5.26
C PRO A 350 -9.24 17.11 -5.36
N LEU A 351 -8.47 16.03 -5.40
CA LEU A 351 -8.97 14.67 -5.44
C LEU A 351 -8.56 13.93 -4.17
N PHE A 352 -7.41 13.27 -4.17
CA PHE A 352 -6.87 12.55 -3.02
C PHE A 352 -6.69 13.46 -1.78
N VAL A 353 -6.40 14.74 -1.99
CA VAL A 353 -6.22 15.76 -0.93
C VAL A 353 -7.47 16.61 -0.70
N SER A 354 -8.66 16.14 -1.08
CA SER A 354 -9.91 16.87 -0.83
C SER A 354 -10.30 16.84 0.64
N ASN A 355 -10.98 17.90 1.10
CA ASN A 355 -11.50 17.98 2.48
C ASN A 355 -12.41 16.79 2.80
N ALA A 356 -13.32 16.43 1.88
CA ALA A 356 -14.25 15.32 2.09
C ALA A 356 -13.56 13.96 2.36
N VAL A 357 -12.46 13.66 1.66
CA VAL A 357 -11.68 12.43 1.91
C VAL A 357 -10.93 12.53 3.23
N ILE A 358 -10.30 13.67 3.51
CA ILE A 358 -9.50 13.90 4.72
C ILE A 358 -10.36 13.87 5.97
N ASP A 359 -11.53 14.50 5.95
CA ASP A 359 -12.44 14.60 7.09
C ASP A 359 -12.95 13.19 7.48
N ASP A 360 -13.51 12.44 6.51
CA ASP A 360 -13.99 11.06 6.73
C ASP A 360 -12.84 10.12 7.15
N TYR A 361 -11.64 10.26 6.56
CA TYR A 361 -10.49 9.41 6.90
C TYR A 361 -9.90 9.74 8.28
N SER A 362 -10.09 10.98 8.75
CA SER A 362 -9.63 11.47 10.05
C SER A 362 -10.55 11.20 11.23
N GLU A 363 -11.65 10.46 11.03
CA GLU A 363 -12.60 10.17 12.08
C GLU A 363 -11.91 9.46 13.27
N ASN A 364 -12.06 10.08 14.45
CA ASN A 364 -11.43 9.64 15.69
C ASN A 364 -12.43 8.94 16.62
N ARG A 365 -13.74 9.15 16.44
CA ARG A 365 -14.78 8.50 17.25
C ARG A 365 -15.14 7.15 16.64
N VAL A 366 -14.55 6.10 17.19
CA VAL A 366 -14.67 4.74 16.64
C VAL A 366 -15.44 3.85 17.61
N ASP A 367 -16.74 4.13 17.75
CA ASP A 367 -17.58 3.50 18.78
C ASP A 367 -18.11 2.11 18.36
N THR A 368 -18.34 1.90 17.06
CA THR A 368 -18.91 0.64 16.55
C THR A 368 -17.84 -0.36 16.15
N LEU A 369 -18.14 -1.66 16.28
CA LEU A 369 -17.27 -2.74 15.80
C LEU A 369 -16.94 -2.58 14.30
N HIS A 370 -17.92 -2.14 13.53
CA HIS A 370 -17.78 -1.91 12.11
C HIS A 370 -16.77 -0.78 11.80
N MET A 371 -16.89 0.38 12.46
CA MET A 371 -15.93 1.47 12.28
C MET A 371 -14.52 1.10 12.77
N LYS A 372 -14.39 0.30 13.84
CA LYS A 372 -13.08 -0.19 14.32
C LYS A 372 -12.38 -1.05 13.27
N ASN A 373 -13.13 -1.96 12.63
CA ASN A 373 -12.57 -2.80 11.59
C ASN A 373 -12.17 -2.01 10.32
N LEU A 374 -12.91 -0.96 9.97
CA LEU A 374 -12.57 -0.10 8.84
C LEU A 374 -11.33 0.77 9.13
N LEU A 375 -11.34 1.49 10.26
CA LEU A 375 -10.37 2.56 10.54
C LEU A 375 -9.09 2.08 11.22
N HIS A 376 -9.10 0.93 11.92
CA HIS A 376 -7.92 0.43 12.65
C HIS A 376 -7.26 -0.80 12.01
N LEU A 377 -8.00 -1.56 11.20
CA LEU A 377 -7.50 -2.83 10.62
C LEU A 377 -7.38 -2.78 9.09
N GLY A 378 -8.24 -2.01 8.43
CA GLY A 378 -8.38 -1.95 6.98
C GLY A 378 -8.23 -0.55 6.39
N GLU A 379 -7.35 0.28 6.94
CA GLU A 379 -7.23 1.69 6.58
C GLU A 379 -7.01 1.90 5.08
N ASP A 380 -6.18 1.08 4.42
CA ASP A 380 -5.93 1.14 2.98
C ASP A 380 -7.20 0.79 2.14
N ARG A 381 -7.97 -0.20 2.60
CA ARG A 381 -9.25 -0.60 2.00
C ARG A 381 -10.27 0.51 2.16
N TYR A 382 -10.39 1.04 3.36
CA TYR A 382 -11.31 2.12 3.68
C TYR A 382 -10.98 3.39 2.90
N LEU A 383 -9.69 3.73 2.76
CA LEU A 383 -9.23 4.85 1.94
C LEU A 383 -9.69 4.68 0.48
N THR A 384 -9.58 3.47 -0.08
CA THR A 384 -10.11 3.18 -1.43
C THR A 384 -11.62 3.38 -1.50
N THR A 385 -12.36 2.89 -0.50
CA THR A 385 -13.82 3.08 -0.39
C THR A 385 -14.22 4.55 -0.33
N LEU A 386 -13.49 5.38 0.42
CA LEU A 386 -13.72 6.83 0.48
C LEU A 386 -13.48 7.51 -0.87
N LEU A 387 -12.45 7.10 -1.61
CA LEU A 387 -12.19 7.63 -2.95
C LEU A 387 -13.33 7.29 -3.91
N LEU A 388 -13.85 6.06 -3.88
CA LEU A 388 -15.00 5.64 -4.70
C LEU A 388 -16.31 6.33 -4.28
N LYS A 389 -16.50 6.56 -2.97
CA LYS A 389 -17.66 7.27 -2.40
C LYS A 389 -17.70 8.73 -2.85
N HIS A 390 -16.59 9.45 -2.67
CA HIS A 390 -16.53 10.90 -2.93
C HIS A 390 -16.31 11.25 -4.41
N PHE A 391 -15.70 10.34 -5.19
CA PHE A 391 -15.39 10.55 -6.60
C PHE A 391 -15.94 9.45 -7.52
N PRO A 392 -17.27 9.24 -7.57
CA PRO A 392 -17.89 8.14 -8.32
C PRO A 392 -17.71 8.23 -9.85
N MET A 393 -17.29 9.39 -10.37
CA MET A 393 -17.02 9.59 -11.80
C MET A 393 -15.56 9.27 -12.18
N TYR A 394 -14.71 9.01 -11.19
CA TYR A 394 -13.31 8.65 -11.34
C TYR A 394 -13.13 7.14 -11.21
N LYS A 395 -11.96 6.66 -11.62
CA LYS A 395 -11.62 5.24 -11.71
C LYS A 395 -10.46 4.90 -10.80
N THR A 396 -10.47 3.67 -10.30
CA THR A 396 -9.31 3.02 -9.69
C THR A 396 -8.88 1.87 -10.59
N GLN A 397 -7.59 1.81 -10.93
CA GLN A 397 -7.07 0.93 -11.98
C GLN A 397 -5.96 -0.01 -11.47
N PHE A 398 -5.84 -1.17 -12.11
CA PHE A 398 -4.73 -2.10 -11.94
C PHE A 398 -3.83 -2.12 -13.18
N VAL A 399 -2.53 -1.93 -12.98
CA VAL A 399 -1.50 -2.01 -14.02
C VAL A 399 -0.69 -3.28 -13.83
N ARG A 400 -1.04 -4.31 -14.60
CA ARG A 400 -0.43 -5.64 -14.55
C ARG A 400 1.09 -5.64 -14.69
N ASP A 401 1.62 -4.71 -15.49
CA ASP A 401 3.04 -4.68 -15.83
C ASP A 401 3.88 -3.96 -14.77
N ALA A 402 3.26 -3.22 -13.85
CA ALA A 402 3.94 -2.62 -12.70
C ALA A 402 4.01 -3.66 -11.58
N LYS A 403 5.19 -3.88 -11.00
CA LYS A 403 5.45 -4.92 -10.00
C LYS A 403 6.15 -4.40 -8.76
N ALA A 404 5.82 -5.00 -7.64
CA ALA A 404 6.54 -4.84 -6.37
C ALA A 404 6.63 -6.19 -5.64
N PHE A 405 7.62 -6.32 -4.78
CA PHE A 405 7.91 -7.54 -4.02
C PHE A 405 7.87 -7.24 -2.53
N THR A 406 7.00 -7.92 -1.80
CA THR A 406 6.85 -7.79 -0.34
C THR A 406 7.22 -9.11 0.35
N VAL A 407 7.52 -9.03 1.65
CA VAL A 407 7.87 -10.19 2.47
C VAL A 407 6.60 -10.73 3.15
N ALA A 408 6.22 -11.99 2.84
CA ALA A 408 5.11 -12.64 3.51
C ALA A 408 5.52 -13.16 4.90
N PRO A 409 4.58 -13.27 5.85
CA PRO A 409 4.82 -13.95 7.11
C PRO A 409 5.27 -15.40 6.87
N ASP A 410 6.40 -15.75 7.47
CA ASP A 410 6.99 -17.09 7.47
C ASP A 410 6.63 -17.89 8.72
N GLU A 411 6.16 -17.23 9.79
CA GLU A 411 5.65 -17.83 11.02
C GLU A 411 4.12 -17.90 11.10
N TRP A 412 3.59 -18.97 11.69
CA TRP A 412 2.14 -19.21 11.80
C TRP A 412 1.42 -18.17 12.67
N LYS A 413 2.03 -17.75 13.78
CA LYS A 413 1.44 -16.75 14.69
C LYS A 413 1.29 -15.40 14.00
N VAL A 414 2.31 -14.99 13.25
CA VAL A 414 2.30 -13.74 12.48
C VAL A 414 1.28 -13.83 11.34
N LEU A 415 1.23 -14.95 10.63
CA LEU A 415 0.23 -15.20 9.59
C LEU A 415 -1.21 -15.12 10.15
N LEU A 416 -1.51 -15.82 11.25
CA LEU A 416 -2.83 -15.78 11.88
C LEU A 416 -3.26 -14.35 12.21
N SER A 417 -2.33 -13.56 12.77
CA SER A 417 -2.59 -12.18 13.14
C SER A 417 -2.86 -11.30 11.90
N GLN A 418 -2.04 -11.44 10.86
CA GLN A 418 -2.23 -10.73 9.59
C GLN A 418 -3.58 -11.09 8.93
N ARG A 419 -3.92 -12.38 8.88
CA ARG A 419 -5.14 -12.84 8.20
C ARG A 419 -6.41 -12.49 8.96
N ARG A 420 -6.37 -12.46 10.29
CA ARG A 420 -7.45 -11.90 11.10
C ARG A 420 -7.77 -10.45 10.69
N ARG A 421 -6.73 -9.61 10.59
CA ARG A 421 -6.87 -8.22 10.16
C ARG A 421 -7.48 -8.12 8.77
N TRP A 422 -6.94 -8.88 7.82
CA TRP A 422 -7.37 -8.81 6.42
C TRP A 422 -8.78 -9.32 6.21
N ILE A 423 -9.15 -10.45 6.81
CA ILE A 423 -10.48 -11.04 6.65
C ILE A 423 -11.54 -10.16 7.31
N ASN A 424 -11.31 -9.69 8.54
CA ASN A 424 -12.29 -8.86 9.24
C ASN A 424 -12.50 -7.52 8.53
N SER A 425 -11.42 -6.84 8.13
CA SER A 425 -11.53 -5.59 7.35
C SER A 425 -12.19 -5.81 5.98
N THR A 426 -11.97 -6.96 5.33
CA THR A 426 -12.59 -7.30 4.06
C THR A 426 -14.11 -7.33 4.18
N ILE A 427 -14.66 -8.00 5.19
CA ILE A 427 -16.12 -8.10 5.38
C ILE A 427 -16.75 -6.72 5.58
N HIS A 428 -16.18 -5.93 6.48
CA HIS A 428 -16.71 -4.59 6.78
C HIS A 428 -16.60 -3.65 5.58
N ASN A 429 -15.49 -3.70 4.84
CA ASN A 429 -15.30 -2.85 3.67
C ASN A 429 -16.18 -3.27 2.49
N LEU A 430 -16.34 -4.56 2.23
CA LEU A 430 -17.28 -5.06 1.23
C LEU A 430 -18.72 -4.66 1.61
N GLY A 431 -19.07 -4.68 2.90
CA GLY A 431 -20.33 -4.16 3.41
C GLY A 431 -20.58 -2.71 2.99
N GLU A 432 -19.62 -1.81 3.23
CA GLU A 432 -19.71 -0.40 2.78
C GLU A 432 -19.84 -0.27 1.26
N LEU A 433 -19.04 -1.02 0.51
CA LEU A 433 -19.05 -0.98 -0.96
C LEU A 433 -20.38 -1.42 -1.56
N VAL A 434 -21.10 -2.38 -0.95
CA VAL A 434 -22.43 -2.81 -1.42
C VAL A 434 -23.43 -1.64 -1.38
N PHE A 435 -23.31 -0.75 -0.40
CA PHE A 435 -24.22 0.38 -0.20
C PHE A 435 -23.83 1.65 -0.97
N LEU A 436 -22.75 1.63 -1.77
CA LEU A 436 -22.41 2.77 -2.63
C LEU A 436 -23.35 2.84 -3.84
N ASP A 437 -23.94 4.01 -4.08
CA ASP A 437 -24.96 4.25 -5.11
C ASP A 437 -24.44 4.21 -6.55
N ARG A 438 -23.13 4.30 -6.78
CA ARG A 438 -22.53 4.52 -8.12
C ARG A 438 -21.33 3.62 -8.43
N LEU A 439 -21.49 2.32 -8.29
CA LEU A 439 -20.55 1.35 -8.87
C LEU A 439 -20.97 1.00 -10.31
N CYS A 440 -20.03 1.03 -11.25
CA CYS A 440 -20.29 0.83 -12.67
C CYS A 440 -20.99 -0.52 -12.96
N GLY A 441 -22.01 -0.52 -13.82
CA GLY A 441 -22.45 -1.69 -14.59
C GLY A 441 -23.94 -1.77 -14.91
N PHE A 442 -24.31 -2.80 -15.67
CA PHE A 442 -25.65 -3.06 -16.20
C PHE A 442 -26.18 -4.40 -15.67
N CYS A 443 -27.36 -4.39 -15.03
CA CYS A 443 -28.05 -5.59 -14.52
C CYS A 443 -27.14 -6.47 -13.61
N CYS A 444 -27.22 -7.81 -13.75
CA CYS A 444 -26.42 -8.80 -12.99
C CYS A 444 -24.90 -8.77 -13.28
N PHE A 445 -24.43 -7.85 -14.14
CA PHE A 445 -23.01 -7.59 -14.40
C PHE A 445 -22.58 -6.22 -13.84
N SER A 446 -23.24 -5.78 -12.76
CA SER A 446 -22.78 -4.62 -11.99
C SER A 446 -21.64 -5.00 -11.05
N MET A 447 -20.65 -4.11 -10.92
CA MET A 447 -19.61 -4.24 -9.90
C MET A 447 -20.19 -4.39 -8.50
N ARG A 448 -21.33 -3.75 -8.21
CA ARG A 448 -22.04 -3.92 -6.95
C ARG A 448 -22.51 -5.36 -6.74
N PHE A 449 -22.99 -6.03 -7.78
CA PHE A 449 -23.39 -7.43 -7.71
C PHE A 449 -22.18 -8.34 -7.47
N VAL A 450 -21.05 -8.09 -8.14
CA VAL A 450 -19.79 -8.81 -7.90
C VAL A 450 -19.35 -8.66 -6.43
N VAL A 451 -19.30 -7.43 -5.92
CA VAL A 451 -18.95 -7.13 -4.52
C VAL A 451 -19.88 -7.84 -3.55
N PHE A 452 -21.20 -7.85 -3.83
CA PHE A 452 -22.18 -8.56 -3.02
C PHE A 452 -21.94 -10.08 -3.00
N ILE A 453 -21.67 -10.68 -4.17
CA ILE A 453 -21.34 -12.11 -4.26
C ILE A 453 -20.03 -12.41 -3.53
N ASP A 454 -19.01 -11.56 -3.65
CA ASP A 454 -17.73 -11.73 -2.96
C ASP A 454 -17.89 -11.61 -1.43
N LEU A 455 -18.78 -10.73 -0.94
CA LEU A 455 -19.14 -10.62 0.49
C LEU A 455 -19.79 -11.92 0.99
N ILE A 456 -20.84 -12.38 0.32
CA ILE A 456 -21.53 -13.62 0.70
C ILE A 456 -20.57 -14.81 0.62
N SER A 457 -19.78 -14.90 -0.45
CA SER A 457 -18.75 -15.95 -0.63
C SER A 457 -17.77 -15.99 0.54
N THR A 458 -17.26 -14.83 0.97
CA THR A 458 -16.32 -14.72 2.10
C THR A 458 -16.95 -15.22 3.41
N ILE A 459 -18.24 -14.95 3.64
CA ILE A 459 -18.96 -15.38 4.84
C ILE A 459 -19.25 -16.90 4.82
N ILE A 460 -19.66 -17.45 3.67
CA ILE A 460 -20.05 -18.87 3.57
C ILE A 460 -18.87 -19.83 3.39
N GLN A 461 -17.67 -19.34 3.06
CA GLN A 461 -16.47 -20.15 2.80
C GLN A 461 -16.24 -21.30 3.81
N PRO A 462 -16.32 -21.09 5.14
CA PRO A 462 -16.14 -22.17 6.11
C PRO A 462 -17.20 -23.26 5.97
N VAL A 463 -18.46 -22.86 5.75
CA VAL A 463 -19.57 -23.80 5.56
C VAL A 463 -19.39 -24.61 4.28
N THR A 464 -18.88 -23.98 3.21
CA THR A 464 -18.58 -24.67 1.95
C THR A 464 -17.53 -25.77 2.14
N VAL A 465 -16.45 -25.51 2.89
CA VAL A 465 -15.43 -26.54 3.17
C VAL A 465 -16.02 -27.67 4.02
N ALA A 466 -16.78 -27.36 5.06
CA ALA A 466 -17.44 -28.37 5.90
C ALA A 466 -18.40 -29.25 5.07
N TYR A 467 -19.14 -28.65 4.14
CA TYR A 467 -20.02 -29.38 3.23
C TYR A 467 -19.26 -30.30 2.26
N ILE A 468 -18.12 -29.85 1.73
CA ILE A 468 -17.25 -30.70 0.88
C ILE A 468 -16.75 -31.92 1.68
N VAL A 469 -16.32 -31.72 2.93
CA VAL A 469 -15.89 -32.82 3.80
C VAL A 469 -17.05 -33.79 4.07
N TYR A 470 -18.24 -33.28 4.36
CA TYR A 470 -19.44 -34.10 4.54
C TYR A 470 -19.76 -34.96 3.30
N LEU A 471 -19.70 -34.36 2.10
CA LEU A 471 -19.91 -35.10 0.84
C LEU A 471 -18.86 -36.19 0.63
N LEU A 472 -17.59 -35.93 0.96
CA LEU A 472 -16.53 -36.94 0.86
C LEU A 472 -16.79 -38.13 1.80
N VAL A 473 -17.27 -37.87 3.03
CA VAL A 473 -17.62 -38.93 3.99
C VAL A 473 -18.78 -39.79 3.48
N LEU A 474 -19.83 -39.19 2.90
CA LEU A 474 -20.95 -39.95 2.33
C LEU A 474 -20.53 -40.82 1.15
N VAL A 475 -19.68 -40.29 0.26
CA VAL A 475 -19.21 -41.04 -0.92
C VAL A 475 -18.30 -42.21 -0.52
N ILE A 476 -17.36 -41.97 0.40
CA ILE A 476 -16.38 -42.99 0.82
C ILE A 476 -17.01 -44.01 1.78
N GLY A 477 -17.83 -43.53 2.74
CA GLY A 477 -18.38 -44.35 3.81
C GLY A 477 -19.66 -45.10 3.45
N GLU A 478 -20.57 -44.46 2.70
CA GLU A 478 -21.89 -45.04 2.38
C GLU A 478 -22.02 -45.52 0.93
N GLY A 479 -21.00 -45.31 0.09
CA GLY A 479 -21.04 -45.72 -1.32
C GLY A 479 -22.11 -45.01 -2.15
N GLN A 480 -22.57 -43.84 -1.70
CA GLN A 480 -23.55 -43.01 -2.39
C GLN A 480 -23.03 -42.61 -3.78
N ALA A 481 -23.95 -42.41 -4.73
CA ALA A 481 -23.60 -41.99 -6.08
C ALA A 481 -22.80 -40.68 -6.05
N VAL A 482 -21.62 -40.69 -6.68
CA VAL A 482 -20.75 -39.53 -6.76
C VAL A 482 -21.50 -38.39 -7.47
N PRO A 483 -21.57 -37.17 -6.91
CA PRO A 483 -22.16 -36.02 -7.59
C PRO A 483 -21.25 -35.59 -8.75
N THR A 484 -21.36 -36.29 -9.87
CA THR A 484 -20.50 -36.15 -11.06
C THR A 484 -20.49 -34.73 -11.58
N TRP A 485 -21.65 -34.05 -11.61
CA TRP A 485 -21.74 -32.65 -12.01
C TRP A 485 -20.89 -31.72 -11.13
N SER A 486 -20.86 -31.93 -9.81
CA SER A 486 -20.04 -31.10 -8.91
C SER A 486 -18.55 -31.29 -9.17
N ILE A 487 -18.10 -32.52 -9.46
CA ILE A 487 -16.69 -32.81 -9.79
C ILE A 487 -16.33 -32.21 -11.15
N ILE A 488 -17.19 -32.37 -12.17
CA ILE A 488 -16.98 -31.79 -13.49
C ILE A 488 -16.86 -30.27 -13.38
N MET A 489 -17.72 -29.64 -12.60
CA MET A 489 -17.69 -28.19 -12.37
C MET A 489 -16.42 -27.75 -11.64
N LEU A 490 -16.00 -28.47 -10.60
CA LEU A 490 -14.76 -28.19 -9.87
C LEU A 490 -13.53 -28.33 -10.78
N ALA A 491 -13.48 -29.41 -11.56
CA ALA A 491 -12.43 -29.66 -12.55
C ALA A 491 -12.43 -28.59 -13.65
N ALA A 492 -13.60 -28.13 -14.10
CA ALA A 492 -13.69 -27.05 -15.06
C ALA A 492 -13.15 -25.73 -14.47
N VAL A 493 -13.50 -25.37 -13.24
CA VAL A 493 -13.05 -24.12 -12.60
C VAL A 493 -11.53 -24.09 -12.43
N TYR A 494 -10.94 -25.11 -11.81
CA TYR A 494 -9.49 -25.14 -11.59
C TYR A 494 -8.69 -25.55 -12.83
N GLY A 495 -9.24 -26.43 -13.67
CA GLY A 495 -8.62 -26.83 -14.93
C GLY A 495 -8.53 -25.66 -15.91
N LEU A 496 -9.57 -24.83 -15.98
CA LEU A 496 -9.54 -23.60 -16.78
C LEU A 496 -8.46 -22.64 -16.28
N GLN A 497 -8.31 -22.46 -14.96
CA GLN A 497 -7.20 -21.67 -14.40
C GLN A 497 -5.83 -22.25 -14.77
N ALA A 498 -5.65 -23.57 -14.67
CA ALA A 498 -4.41 -24.25 -15.06
C ALA A 498 -4.06 -24.02 -16.54
N LEU A 499 -5.07 -24.02 -17.42
CA LEU A 499 -4.90 -23.71 -18.84
C LEU A 499 -4.39 -22.28 -19.08
N VAL A 500 -4.78 -21.28 -18.27
CA VAL A 500 -4.18 -19.92 -18.37
C VAL A 500 -2.67 -19.99 -18.18
N PHE A 501 -2.23 -20.68 -17.13
CA PHE A 501 -0.81 -20.75 -16.78
C PHE A 501 -0.01 -21.49 -17.85
N LEU A 502 -0.62 -22.53 -18.42
CA LEU A 502 -0.09 -23.27 -19.56
C LEU A 502 0.12 -22.35 -20.77
N PHE A 503 -0.92 -21.61 -21.18
CA PHE A 503 -0.84 -20.69 -22.32
C PHE A 503 0.12 -19.51 -22.07
N ARG A 504 0.24 -19.04 -20.82
CA ARG A 504 1.20 -18.00 -20.42
C ARG A 504 2.63 -18.51 -20.18
N ARG A 505 2.88 -19.82 -20.36
CA ARG A 505 4.17 -20.48 -20.08
C ARG A 505 4.68 -20.23 -18.64
N LYS A 506 3.77 -20.01 -17.68
CA LYS A 506 4.06 -19.83 -16.24
C LYS A 506 3.84 -21.14 -15.49
N TRP A 507 4.61 -22.17 -15.80
CA TRP A 507 4.46 -23.52 -15.24
C TRP A 507 4.56 -23.56 -13.72
N ASP A 508 5.40 -22.71 -13.13
CA ASP A 508 5.58 -22.62 -11.68
C ASP A 508 4.26 -22.35 -10.94
N MET A 509 3.35 -21.58 -11.54
CA MET A 509 2.04 -21.24 -10.95
C MET A 509 1.10 -22.45 -10.84
N ILE A 510 1.27 -23.47 -11.67
CA ILE A 510 0.52 -24.73 -11.55
C ILE A 510 0.97 -25.46 -10.28
N GLY A 511 2.29 -25.49 -10.01
CA GLY A 511 2.82 -26.04 -8.76
C GLY A 511 2.28 -25.29 -7.53
N TRP A 512 2.32 -23.95 -7.56
CA TRP A 512 1.75 -23.12 -6.49
C TRP A 512 0.25 -23.33 -6.29
N MET A 513 -0.51 -23.54 -7.37
CA MET A 513 -1.93 -23.87 -7.30
C MET A 513 -2.16 -25.18 -6.55
N VAL A 514 -1.35 -26.22 -6.77
CA VAL A 514 -1.47 -27.50 -6.04
C VAL A 514 -1.21 -27.30 -4.54
N PHE A 515 -0.17 -26.56 -4.17
CA PHE A 515 0.09 -26.21 -2.76
C PHE A 515 -1.09 -25.47 -2.11
N TYR A 516 -1.69 -24.52 -2.83
CA TYR A 516 -2.86 -23.81 -2.34
C TYR A 516 -4.09 -24.70 -2.21
N LEU A 517 -4.33 -25.61 -3.16
CA LEU A 517 -5.43 -26.59 -3.07
C LEU A 517 -5.31 -27.44 -1.80
N LEU A 518 -4.11 -27.91 -1.47
CA LEU A 518 -3.84 -28.62 -0.21
C LEU A 518 -4.04 -27.74 1.02
N ALA A 519 -3.73 -26.45 0.92
CA ALA A 519 -3.93 -25.47 1.98
C ALA A 519 -5.37 -24.91 2.06
N THR A 520 -6.30 -25.32 1.19
CA THR A 520 -7.69 -24.83 1.18
C THR A 520 -8.39 -24.95 2.56
N PRO A 521 -8.25 -26.05 3.33
CA PRO A 521 -8.84 -26.11 4.67
C PRO A 521 -8.29 -25.03 5.62
N VAL A 522 -7.04 -24.61 5.45
CA VAL A 522 -6.48 -23.50 6.22
C VAL A 522 -7.10 -22.18 5.80
N PHE A 523 -7.05 -21.86 4.50
CA PHE A 523 -7.47 -20.54 4.00
C PHE A 523 -8.98 -20.31 3.97
N SER A 524 -9.77 -21.36 3.73
CA SER A 524 -11.22 -21.25 3.56
C SER A 524 -12.01 -21.72 4.77
N PHE A 525 -11.39 -22.35 5.77
CA PHE A 525 -12.07 -22.79 6.99
C PHE A 525 -11.41 -22.27 8.28
N LEU A 526 -10.16 -22.65 8.56
CA LEU A 526 -9.51 -22.33 9.84
C LEU A 526 -9.29 -20.82 10.03
N LEU A 527 -8.71 -20.14 9.03
CA LEU A 527 -8.42 -18.71 9.12
C LEU A 527 -9.69 -17.85 9.21
N PRO A 528 -10.74 -18.04 8.37
CA PRO A 528 -11.96 -17.26 8.51
C PRO A 528 -12.70 -17.53 9.82
N LEU A 529 -12.80 -18.80 10.27
CA LEU A 529 -13.45 -19.13 11.54
C LEU A 529 -12.75 -18.47 12.74
N TYR A 530 -11.41 -18.51 12.76
CA TYR A 530 -10.62 -17.80 13.77
C TYR A 530 -10.86 -16.30 13.71
N SER A 531 -10.92 -15.73 12.52
CA SER A 531 -11.12 -14.29 12.30
C SER A 531 -12.50 -13.84 12.80
N PHE A 532 -13.54 -14.60 12.50
CA PHE A 532 -14.92 -14.34 12.94
C PHE A 532 -15.08 -14.53 14.45
N TRP A 533 -14.40 -15.52 15.03
CA TRP A 533 -14.38 -15.70 16.49
C TRP A 533 -13.70 -14.52 17.20
N LYS A 534 -12.62 -13.98 16.61
CA LYS A 534 -11.80 -12.89 17.15
C LYS A 534 -12.05 -11.56 16.43
N MET A 535 -13.29 -11.30 16.05
CA MET A 535 -13.67 -10.10 15.28
C MET A 535 -13.53 -8.80 16.09
N ASP A 536 -13.53 -8.92 17.41
CA ASP A 536 -13.36 -7.85 18.40
C ASP A 536 -11.89 -7.67 18.88
N ASP A 537 -10.95 -8.48 18.37
CA ASP A 537 -9.55 -8.44 18.79
C ASP A 537 -8.72 -7.46 17.95
N PHE A 538 -8.55 -6.25 18.49
CA PHE A 538 -7.76 -5.17 17.89
C PHE A 538 -6.30 -5.15 18.35
N SER A 539 -5.77 -6.21 18.98
CA SER A 539 -4.42 -6.26 19.57
C SER A 539 -3.24 -6.07 18.60
N TRP A 540 -3.46 -6.14 17.28
CA TRP A 540 -2.40 -5.98 16.28
C TRP A 540 -2.16 -4.50 16.00
N GLY A 541 -0.90 -4.05 16.16
CA GLY A 541 -0.59 -2.61 16.17
C GLY A 541 -1.20 -1.84 17.34
N ALA A 542 -1.84 -2.52 18.31
CA ALA A 542 -2.53 -1.86 19.40
C ALA A 542 -1.56 -1.14 20.33
N THR A 543 -1.66 0.18 20.30
CA THR A 543 -1.24 1.15 21.32
C THR A 543 -2.02 1.03 22.64
N ARG A 544 -2.96 0.08 22.76
CA ARG A 544 -4.02 0.07 23.81
C ARG A 544 -3.88 -1.02 24.87
N ILE A 545 -2.82 -1.84 24.85
CA ILE A 545 -2.63 -2.88 25.87
C ILE A 545 -1.32 -2.63 26.59
N VAL A 546 -1.38 -1.82 27.66
CA VAL A 546 -0.33 -1.80 28.67
C VAL A 546 -0.49 -3.08 29.48
N LEU A 547 0.42 -4.03 29.27
CA LEU A 547 0.61 -5.13 30.23
C LEU A 547 1.26 -4.50 31.46
N GLY A 548 0.47 -4.25 32.51
CA GLY A 548 1.03 -4.01 33.83
C GLY A 548 1.78 -5.26 34.31
N GLU A 549 2.77 -5.08 35.19
CA GLU A 549 3.62 -6.12 35.77
C GLU A 549 2.88 -7.24 36.57
N ALA A 550 1.55 -7.34 36.46
CA ALA A 550 0.73 -8.36 37.12
C ALA A 550 -0.49 -8.79 36.31
N GLY A 551 -0.40 -8.93 34.97
CA GLY A 551 -1.40 -9.65 34.15
C GLY A 551 -2.83 -9.07 34.11
N LYS A 552 -3.09 -7.93 34.76
CA LYS A 552 -4.38 -7.23 34.69
C LYS A 552 -4.35 -6.22 33.55
N LYS A 553 -5.27 -6.42 32.59
CA LYS A 553 -5.59 -5.45 31.54
C LYS A 553 -6.17 -4.19 32.19
N MET A 554 -5.38 -3.13 32.34
CA MET A 554 -5.91 -1.81 32.67
C MET A 554 -6.17 -1.04 31.38
N ILE A 555 -7.44 -0.79 31.10
CA ILE A 555 -7.86 0.18 30.10
C ILE A 555 -7.70 1.55 30.77
N VAL A 556 -6.71 2.33 30.34
CA VAL A 556 -6.51 3.70 30.84
C VAL A 556 -7.63 4.58 30.27
N HIS A 557 -8.77 4.59 30.94
CA HIS A 557 -9.83 5.56 30.74
C HIS A 557 -9.63 6.72 31.72
N ASP A 558 -8.72 7.64 31.40
CA ASP A 558 -8.86 9.09 31.65
C ASP A 558 -7.61 9.82 31.17
N GLU A 559 -7.54 10.11 29.86
CA GLU A 559 -6.58 11.05 29.32
C GLU A 559 -7.38 12.30 28.91
N GLY A 560 -7.17 13.41 29.62
CA GLY A 560 -8.01 14.61 29.55
C GLY A 560 -8.32 15.14 28.14
N LYS A 561 -9.26 16.07 28.05
CA LYS A 561 -9.68 16.67 26.78
C LYS A 561 -8.54 17.50 26.16
N PHE A 562 -8.28 17.29 24.87
CA PHE A 562 -7.37 18.14 24.10
C PHE A 562 -8.13 19.31 23.49
N ASP A 563 -7.57 20.51 23.59
CA ASP A 563 -8.03 21.69 22.84
C ASP A 563 -7.14 21.88 21.61
N PRO A 564 -7.67 21.70 20.38
CA PRO A 564 -6.92 21.92 19.14
C PRO A 564 -6.30 23.32 19.01
N ARG A 565 -6.84 24.33 19.71
CA ARG A 565 -6.32 25.71 19.71
C ARG A 565 -4.97 25.84 20.41
N ALA A 566 -4.54 24.83 21.16
CA ALA A 566 -3.22 24.80 21.79
C ALA A 566 -2.07 24.74 20.78
N ILE A 567 -2.34 24.31 19.53
CA ILE A 567 -1.34 24.29 18.47
C ILE A 567 -1.47 25.58 17.67
N PRO A 568 -0.44 26.45 17.66
CA PRO A 568 -0.49 27.69 16.88
C PRO A 568 -0.55 27.37 15.40
N LEU A 569 -1.41 28.06 14.66
CA LEU A 569 -1.48 27.97 13.21
C LEU A 569 -0.99 29.27 12.61
N LYS A 570 -0.19 29.21 11.55
CA LYS A 570 0.26 30.37 10.78
C LYS A 570 0.16 30.09 9.28
N SER A 571 -0.03 31.13 8.48
CA SER A 571 0.09 31.00 7.03
C SER A 571 1.56 30.83 6.63
N TRP A 572 1.82 30.21 5.47
CA TRP A 572 3.19 30.11 4.96
C TRP A 572 3.82 31.49 4.75
N SER A 573 3.05 32.44 4.20
CA SER A 573 3.52 33.80 3.94
C SER A 573 3.97 34.54 5.21
N GLU A 574 3.23 34.38 6.32
CA GLU A 574 3.63 34.93 7.62
C GLU A 574 4.93 34.30 8.14
N TYR A 575 5.04 32.97 8.02
CA TYR A 575 6.24 32.24 8.46
C TYR A 575 7.47 32.60 7.62
N GLU A 576 7.30 32.78 6.30
CA GLU A 576 8.37 33.20 5.40
C GLU A 576 8.88 34.61 5.75
N ASN A 577 7.96 35.54 6.05
CA ASN A 577 8.33 36.88 6.53
C ASN A 577 9.07 36.82 7.87
N GLU A 578 8.64 36.00 8.82
CA GLU A 578 9.35 35.81 10.09
C GLU A 578 10.76 35.25 9.91
N LEU A 579 10.97 34.35 8.94
CA LEU A 579 12.30 33.84 8.59
C LEU A 579 13.18 34.96 8.01
N TRP A 580 12.66 35.75 7.07
CA TRP A 580 13.37 36.90 6.52
C TRP A 580 13.71 37.95 7.58
N ASP A 581 12.79 38.24 8.49
CA ASP A 581 13.02 39.16 9.60
C ASP A 581 14.07 38.63 10.59
N LYS A 582 14.11 37.31 10.84
CA LYS A 582 15.15 36.69 11.68
C LYS A 582 16.52 36.74 11.00
N GLU A 583 16.60 36.37 9.72
CA GLU A 583 17.86 36.38 8.95
C GLU A 583 18.41 37.81 8.76
N SER A 584 17.54 38.80 8.54
CA SER A 584 17.92 40.20 8.44
C SER A 584 18.34 40.79 9.79
N ASN A 585 17.69 40.42 10.90
CA ASN A 585 18.12 40.84 12.24
C ASN A 585 19.46 40.25 12.66
N HIS A 586 19.81 39.03 12.23
CA HIS A 586 21.15 38.49 12.43
C HIS A 586 22.24 39.24 11.62
N SER A 587 21.86 39.97 10.58
CA SER A 587 22.76 40.77 9.73
C SER A 587 22.91 42.23 10.19
N ILE A 588 22.14 42.66 11.21
CA ILE A 588 22.11 44.05 11.74
C ILE A 588 23.08 44.25 12.94
N GLY A 589 23.86 43.24 13.30
CA GLY A 589 24.85 43.32 14.40
C GLY A 589 26.15 44.09 14.11
N SER A 590 26.42 44.52 12.87
CA SER A 590 27.64 45.28 12.55
C SER A 590 27.49 46.15 11.31
N TRP A 591 26.56 47.11 11.33
CA TRP A 591 26.51 48.15 10.30
C TRP A 591 26.91 49.50 10.89
N VAL A 592 28.22 49.77 10.89
CA VAL A 592 28.74 51.14 10.87
C VAL A 592 28.66 51.60 9.42
N PRO A 593 27.99 52.73 9.09
CA PRO A 593 27.88 53.16 7.71
C PRO A 593 29.27 53.46 7.14
N PRO A 594 29.69 52.84 6.02
CA PRO A 594 30.95 53.18 5.40
C PRO A 594 30.86 54.61 4.85
N SER A 595 31.84 55.43 5.21
CA SER A 595 32.07 56.70 4.52
C SER A 595 32.31 56.40 3.03
N LYS A 596 31.61 57.12 2.17
CA LYS A 596 31.73 57.05 0.71
C LYS A 596 33.20 57.14 0.29
N GLN A 597 33.78 56.02 -0.13
CA GLN A 597 35.01 56.00 -0.92
C GLN A 597 34.84 55.08 -2.13
N LYS A 598 35.37 55.58 -3.24
CA LYS A 598 35.17 55.14 -4.62
C LYS A 598 35.65 53.71 -4.87
N ASN A 599 34.97 53.07 -5.82
CA ASN A 599 35.39 51.94 -6.67
C ASN A 599 36.88 51.60 -6.60
N GLU A 600 37.19 50.34 -6.28
CA GLU A 600 38.06 49.45 -7.07
C GLU A 600 37.90 48.02 -6.56
N GLY A 601 37.86 47.05 -7.48
CA GLY A 601 37.25 45.74 -7.27
C GLY A 601 38.06 44.73 -6.46
N TYR A 602 37.36 43.73 -5.93
CA TYR A 602 37.81 42.33 -5.80
C TYR A 602 36.60 41.40 -5.62
N ALA A 603 36.83 40.11 -5.91
CA ALA A 603 35.85 39.06 -6.15
C ALA A 603 35.04 38.61 -4.92
N GLU A 604 33.72 38.49 -5.09
CA GLU A 604 32.83 37.81 -4.15
C GLU A 604 32.73 36.32 -4.47
N SER A 605 33.17 35.50 -3.53
CA SER A 605 32.90 34.06 -3.47
C SER A 605 31.41 33.83 -3.18
N ARG A 606 30.65 33.41 -4.20
CA ARG A 606 29.30 32.86 -4.01
C ARG A 606 29.35 31.33 -4.11
N THR A 607 28.98 30.66 -3.03
CA THR A 607 28.50 29.28 -3.08
C THR A 607 27.17 29.27 -3.83
N ALA A 608 27.21 28.87 -5.10
CA ALA A 608 26.05 28.76 -5.96
C ALA A 608 25.24 27.50 -5.61
N SER A 609 23.98 27.68 -5.24
CA SER A 609 22.96 26.63 -5.35
C SER A 609 22.88 26.19 -6.82
N LEU A 610 22.80 24.88 -7.05
CA LEU A 610 22.86 24.25 -8.37
C LEU A 610 21.63 24.55 -9.27
N TYR A 611 20.65 25.30 -8.77
CA TYR A 611 19.45 25.73 -9.49
C TYR A 611 19.21 27.23 -9.30
N GLY A 612 19.83 28.06 -10.14
CA GLY A 612 19.60 29.51 -10.13
C GLY A 612 19.62 30.10 -11.53
N ARG A 613 18.46 30.18 -12.19
CA ARG A 613 18.19 31.22 -13.17
C ARG A 613 17.11 32.11 -12.54
N GLU A 614 17.53 33.28 -12.07
CA GLU A 614 16.67 34.28 -11.43
C GLU A 614 15.56 34.72 -12.39
N THR A 615 14.30 34.53 -11.98
CA THR A 615 13.15 35.29 -12.51
C THR A 615 12.68 36.21 -11.42
N TYR A 616 13.05 37.49 -11.56
CA TYR A 616 12.65 38.60 -10.70
C TYR A 616 11.14 38.85 -10.87
N TYR A 617 10.37 38.83 -9.77
CA TYR A 617 8.97 39.24 -9.74
C TYR A 617 8.88 40.49 -8.88
N ASP A 618 8.36 41.58 -9.44
CA ASP A 618 8.24 42.89 -8.79
C ASP A 618 6.84 42.99 -8.14
N PRO A 619 6.71 43.16 -6.80
CA PRO A 619 5.42 43.32 -6.16
C PRO A 619 5.05 44.81 -5.99
N GLN A 620 4.11 45.29 -6.79
CA GLN A 620 3.44 46.58 -6.58
C GLN A 620 2.45 46.50 -5.39
N PRO A 621 2.48 47.43 -4.41
CA PRO A 621 1.58 47.40 -3.27
C PRO A 621 0.23 48.06 -3.59
N ARG A 622 -0.87 47.31 -3.40
CA ARG A 622 -2.23 47.87 -3.33
C ARG A 622 -2.59 48.18 -1.88
N SER A 623 -2.49 49.45 -1.51
CA SER A 623 -3.07 50.00 -0.29
C SER A 623 -4.53 50.39 -0.51
N TYR A 624 -5.45 49.80 0.24
CA TYR A 624 -6.77 50.38 0.50
C TYR A 624 -7.14 50.14 1.96
N SER A 625 -7.50 51.21 2.66
CA SER A 625 -8.24 51.21 3.92
C SER A 625 -9.32 52.31 3.88
N PRO A 626 -10.41 52.18 4.67
CA PRO A 626 -11.74 52.67 4.28
C PRO A 626 -12.26 53.86 5.12
N ALA A 627 -13.25 54.59 4.58
CA ALA A 627 -14.45 55.20 5.24
C ALA A 627 -14.99 56.43 4.44
N PRO A 628 -16.17 57.01 4.73
CA PRO A 628 -17.51 56.44 4.61
C PRO A 628 -18.53 57.34 3.83
N SER A 629 -19.65 56.72 3.42
CA SER A 629 -21.01 57.23 3.09
C SER A 629 -21.27 58.71 2.74
N GLN A 630 -21.91 58.97 1.58
CA GLN A 630 -23.20 59.68 1.48
C GLN A 630 -23.76 59.76 0.03
N TYR A 631 -25.03 59.37 -0.09
CA TYR A 631 -26.14 59.96 -0.88
C TYR A 631 -26.08 60.23 -2.41
N GLN A 632 -27.17 59.74 -3.04
CA GLN A 632 -27.97 60.30 -4.15
C GLN A 632 -27.65 60.04 -5.64
N MET A 633 -28.60 59.29 -6.24
CA MET A 633 -29.43 59.60 -7.42
C MET A 633 -28.82 59.74 -8.83
N GLN A 634 -29.38 58.90 -9.73
CA GLN A 634 -30.10 59.29 -10.96
C GLN A 634 -29.52 58.86 -12.33
N MET A 635 -30.23 57.89 -12.93
CA MET A 635 -30.72 57.78 -14.33
C MET A 635 -29.90 58.30 -15.54
N GLN A 636 -29.72 57.37 -16.50
CA GLN A 636 -30.31 57.38 -17.85
C GLN A 636 -29.47 57.78 -19.10
N MET A 637 -29.49 56.84 -20.08
CA MET A 637 -29.43 56.95 -21.56
C MET A 637 -28.16 57.47 -22.28
N GLY A 638 -27.78 56.76 -23.36
CA GLY A 638 -26.95 57.31 -24.46
C GLY A 638 -26.40 56.26 -25.43
N MET A 639 -26.67 56.42 -26.73
CA MET A 639 -26.43 55.51 -27.86
C MET A 639 -24.96 55.42 -28.41
N GLN A 640 -24.60 54.22 -28.93
CA GLN A 640 -23.92 53.80 -30.22
C GLN A 640 -23.08 54.81 -31.08
N PRO A 641 -22.22 54.43 -32.09
CA PRO A 641 -21.65 53.13 -32.54
C PRO A 641 -20.14 53.14 -33.03
N MET A 642 -19.64 51.94 -33.42
CA MET A 642 -18.71 51.61 -34.55
C MET A 642 -17.15 51.69 -34.51
N HIS A 643 -16.56 50.53 -34.85
CA HIS A 643 -15.31 50.18 -35.59
C HIS A 643 -14.01 49.71 -34.87
N PRO A 644 -13.26 48.74 -35.49
CA PRO A 644 -12.34 47.78 -34.83
C PRO A 644 -10.82 48.06 -35.13
N PRO A 645 -9.87 47.28 -34.55
CA PRO A 645 -8.49 47.71 -34.31
C PRO A 645 -7.47 47.18 -35.35
N PRO A 646 -6.21 47.64 -35.32
CA PRO A 646 -5.11 46.92 -35.96
C PRO A 646 -4.11 46.32 -34.96
N GLY A 647 -4.03 44.98 -35.04
CA GLY A 647 -2.77 44.23 -35.15
C GLY A 647 -1.94 43.97 -33.89
N TYR A 648 -1.82 42.70 -33.48
CA TYR A 648 -0.56 41.95 -33.54
C TYR A 648 -0.83 40.45 -33.40
N GLN A 649 -0.16 39.67 -34.24
CA GLN A 649 -0.51 38.31 -34.66
C GLN A 649 0.29 37.27 -33.87
N SER A 650 -0.39 36.21 -33.42
CA SER A 650 0.20 35.04 -32.74
C SER A 650 0.83 34.06 -33.72
N GLY A 651 1.82 33.28 -33.27
CA GLY A 651 2.30 32.09 -33.98
C GLY A 651 2.68 30.96 -33.01
N ARG A 652 1.76 30.01 -32.82
CA ARG A 652 1.96 28.69 -32.22
C ARG A 652 1.79 27.69 -33.37
N ASN A 653 2.65 26.69 -33.54
CA ASN A 653 2.33 25.53 -34.38
C ASN A 653 3.11 24.26 -33.99
N THR A 654 2.35 23.23 -33.66
CA THR A 654 2.65 21.79 -33.78
C THR A 654 2.18 21.30 -35.17
N PRO A 655 2.83 20.29 -35.80
CA PRO A 655 2.34 19.72 -37.05
C PRO A 655 1.77 18.31 -36.90
N VAL A 656 0.66 18.03 -37.59
CA VAL A 656 0.21 16.68 -37.96
C VAL A 656 -0.22 16.65 -39.43
N GLY A 657 0.46 15.77 -40.18
CA GLY A 657 0.12 15.00 -41.40
C GLY A 657 -0.97 15.40 -42.41
N GLY A 658 -0.62 15.26 -43.71
CA GLY A 658 -1.54 14.73 -44.74
C GLY A 658 -1.38 15.23 -46.20
N GLY A 659 -0.60 14.51 -47.03
CA GLY A 659 -0.94 14.01 -48.39
C GLY A 659 -1.33 14.89 -49.60
N TYR A 660 -0.52 14.76 -50.67
CA TYR A 660 -0.86 14.53 -52.11
C TYR A 660 -0.48 15.57 -53.21
N THR A 661 0.17 15.02 -54.25
CA THR A 661 0.22 15.34 -55.70
C THR A 661 1.48 16.00 -56.35
N SER A 662 2.22 15.12 -57.06
CA SER A 662 2.75 15.17 -58.45
C SER A 662 3.96 16.01 -58.93
N SER A 663 5.05 15.27 -59.23
CA SER A 663 5.91 15.25 -60.46
C SER A 663 7.09 16.25 -60.63
N PRO A 664 8.16 15.92 -61.43
CA PRO A 664 8.79 14.61 -61.70
C PRO A 664 10.37 14.58 -61.86
N LEU A 665 10.95 13.35 -61.76
CA LEU A 665 12.10 12.73 -62.49
C LEU A 665 13.61 13.12 -62.32
N ARG A 666 14.39 12.09 -61.88
CA ARG A 666 15.79 11.62 -62.23
C ARG A 666 17.05 12.23 -61.56
N PRO A 667 18.23 11.54 -61.56
CA PRO A 667 18.55 10.12 -61.25
C PRO A 667 19.79 9.94 -60.31
N MET A 668 20.14 8.69 -59.96
CA MET A 668 21.28 8.26 -59.11
C MET A 668 22.68 8.37 -59.75
N SER A 669 23.67 8.82 -58.97
CA SER A 669 25.07 8.34 -58.82
C SER A 669 25.80 9.37 -57.93
N GLU A 670 26.48 9.05 -56.84
CA GLU A 670 27.86 8.53 -56.83
C GLU A 670 28.30 8.26 -55.36
N MET A 671 29.26 7.37 -55.22
CA MET A 671 29.82 6.82 -53.99
C MET A 671 30.83 7.80 -53.34
N GLY A 672 30.71 8.04 -52.04
CA GLY A 672 31.69 8.79 -51.25
C GLY A 672 31.61 8.43 -49.76
N LEU A 673 32.62 7.69 -49.28
CA LEU A 673 32.84 7.41 -47.86
C LEU A 673 33.09 8.72 -47.10
N GLN A 674 32.26 9.01 -46.09
CA GLN A 674 32.63 9.89 -44.98
C GLN A 674 31.76 9.58 -43.75
N GLN A 675 32.40 9.05 -42.69
CA GLN A 675 31.82 8.95 -41.35
C GLN A 675 31.57 10.35 -40.77
N PRO A 676 30.40 10.62 -40.14
CA PRO A 676 30.26 11.73 -39.23
C PRO A 676 30.55 11.28 -37.80
N THR A 677 31.63 11.82 -37.26
CA THR A 677 32.01 11.82 -35.84
C THR A 677 30.92 12.43 -34.94
N PRO A 678 30.64 11.87 -33.75
CA PRO A 678 29.78 12.51 -32.77
C PRO A 678 30.49 13.69 -32.10
N SER A 679 29.91 14.89 -32.20
CA SER A 679 30.34 16.09 -31.47
C SER A 679 30.06 15.92 -29.97
N ARG A 680 31.09 15.58 -29.20
CA ARG A 680 31.14 15.73 -27.73
C ARG A 680 31.85 17.05 -27.40
N PRO A 681 31.32 17.91 -26.51
CA PRO A 681 32.09 19.01 -25.97
C PRO A 681 33.20 18.49 -25.05
N VAL A 682 34.36 19.12 -25.15
CA VAL A 682 35.61 18.81 -24.46
C VAL A 682 35.52 19.26 -23.00
N THR A 683 35.69 18.33 -22.07
CA THR A 683 35.89 18.61 -20.65
C THR A 683 37.35 18.97 -20.40
N ASN A 684 37.63 20.23 -20.05
CA ASN A 684 38.91 20.63 -19.46
C ASN A 684 38.84 20.47 -17.94
N TYR A 685 39.33 19.35 -17.43
CA TYR A 685 39.82 19.21 -16.05
C TYR A 685 40.96 18.20 -16.07
N LEU A 686 42.18 18.69 -16.23
CA LEU A 686 43.41 17.96 -15.98
C LEU A 686 44.48 19.02 -15.68
N ASP A 687 44.64 19.30 -14.39
CA ASP A 687 45.92 19.59 -13.72
C ASP A 687 45.67 20.19 -12.33
N MET A 688 45.47 19.30 -11.34
CA MET A 688 45.74 19.63 -9.95
C MET A 688 46.23 18.35 -9.24
N PRO A 689 47.40 18.38 -8.57
CA PRO A 689 48.05 17.17 -8.05
C PRO A 689 47.27 16.54 -6.88
N ILE A 690 47.11 15.23 -6.96
CA ILE A 690 46.45 14.35 -5.99
C ILE A 690 47.38 14.15 -4.78
N PRO A 691 46.96 14.44 -3.53
CA PRO A 691 47.61 13.89 -2.35
C PRO A 691 47.23 12.41 -2.23
N SER A 692 48.22 11.53 -2.29
CA SER A 692 48.03 10.09 -2.12
C SER A 692 47.49 9.77 -0.72
N THR A 693 46.23 9.35 -0.63
CA THR A 693 45.67 8.70 0.56
C THR A 693 46.12 7.23 0.56
N ARG A 694 47.00 6.86 1.49
CA ARG A 694 47.29 5.45 1.80
C ARG A 694 46.18 4.88 2.66
N SER A 695 45.78 3.66 2.32
CA SER A 695 44.87 2.78 3.05
C SER A 695 45.33 2.57 4.51
N PRO A 696 44.42 2.48 5.50
CA PRO A 696 44.77 2.10 6.86
C PRO A 696 44.76 0.58 6.98
N ASP A 697 45.71 -0.07 6.30
CA ASP A 697 46.18 -1.42 6.60
C ASP A 697 47.66 -1.44 6.16
N ASP A 698 48.55 -1.92 7.03
CA ASP A 698 50.02 -1.88 6.97
C ASP A 698 50.69 -0.61 7.53
N GLY A 699 50.88 -0.60 8.85
CA GLY A 699 51.82 0.27 9.56
C GLY A 699 52.44 -0.46 10.74
N ASP A 700 53.55 -1.15 10.48
CA ASP A 700 54.35 -1.84 11.50
C ASP A 700 55.02 -0.85 12.48
N PHE A 701 54.87 -1.17 13.77
CA PHE A 701 55.79 -1.01 14.89
C PHE A 701 56.84 0.13 14.85
N PHE A 702 56.67 1.16 15.70
CA PHE A 702 57.73 1.64 16.62
C PHE A 702 57.16 2.58 17.73
N GLY A 703 57.13 2.04 18.95
CA GLY A 703 57.39 2.66 20.27
C GLY A 703 56.78 4.02 20.69
N GLY A 704 55.87 3.99 21.68
CA GLY A 704 55.46 5.20 22.42
C GLY A 704 54.33 5.03 23.46
N SER A 705 54.58 4.24 24.52
CA SER A 705 53.86 4.14 25.81
C SER A 705 52.62 5.02 26.07
N LEU A 706 51.43 4.42 25.95
CA LEU A 706 50.24 4.71 26.78
C LEU A 706 49.82 3.37 27.42
N GLY A 707 50.06 3.24 28.72
CA GLY A 707 50.06 1.99 29.46
C GLY A 707 48.70 1.29 29.57
N GLY A 708 48.38 0.49 28.56
CA GLY A 708 47.30 -0.50 28.59
C GLY A 708 47.78 -1.84 28.01
N PRO A 709 47.09 -2.95 28.32
CA PRO A 709 47.45 -4.27 27.80
C PRO A 709 47.39 -4.28 26.26
N SER A 710 48.32 -4.99 25.65
CA SER A 710 48.32 -5.25 24.21
C SER A 710 47.14 -6.15 23.82
N ASP A 711 46.73 -6.10 22.55
CA ASP A 711 45.60 -6.90 22.08
C ASP A 711 45.87 -8.42 22.22
N ALA A 712 47.13 -8.84 22.06
CA ALA A 712 47.55 -10.22 22.28
C ALA A 712 47.44 -10.65 23.76
N GLU A 713 47.74 -9.75 24.70
CA GLU A 713 47.58 -10.01 26.15
C GLU A 713 46.10 -10.10 26.54
N LEU A 714 45.25 -9.27 25.92
CA LEU A 714 43.79 -9.33 26.13
C LEU A 714 43.20 -10.64 25.59
N GLU A 715 43.59 -11.08 24.39
CA GLU A 715 43.12 -12.35 23.82
C GLU A 715 43.55 -13.56 24.67
N LYS A 716 44.81 -13.57 25.16
CA LYS A 716 45.30 -14.64 26.05
C LYS A 716 44.55 -14.65 27.39
N ALA A 717 44.33 -13.48 28.00
CA ALA A 717 43.60 -13.38 29.25
C ALA A 717 42.11 -13.81 29.11
N VAL A 718 41.49 -13.53 27.97
CA VAL A 718 40.14 -14.04 27.65
C VAL A 718 40.13 -15.57 27.61
N GLN A 719 41.11 -16.20 26.96
CA GLN A 719 41.21 -17.66 26.89
C GLN A 719 41.42 -18.29 28.26
N GLU A 720 42.28 -17.73 29.11
CA GLU A 720 42.52 -18.21 30.48
C GLU A 720 41.26 -18.12 31.35
N ILE A 721 40.49 -17.02 31.23
CA ILE A 721 39.23 -16.86 31.97
C ILE A 721 38.17 -17.88 31.51
N LEU A 722 38.10 -18.16 30.22
CA LEU A 722 37.13 -19.10 29.65
C LEU A 722 37.50 -20.57 29.93
N GLN A 723 38.79 -20.91 30.04
CA GLN A 723 39.22 -22.27 30.41
C GLN A 723 38.78 -22.69 31.81
N GLY A 724 38.66 -21.74 32.74
CA GLY A 724 38.28 -22.00 34.14
C GLY A 724 36.81 -21.74 34.46
N ALA A 725 35.98 -21.39 33.48
CA ALA A 725 34.59 -20.95 33.71
C ALA A 725 33.56 -21.90 33.10
N ASP A 726 32.41 -22.03 33.78
CA ASP A 726 31.26 -22.73 33.22
C ASP A 726 30.57 -21.85 32.15
N LEU A 727 30.65 -22.30 30.89
CA LEU A 727 30.12 -21.60 29.70
C LEU A 727 28.61 -21.35 29.77
N ASN A 728 27.85 -22.11 30.57
CA ASN A 728 26.40 -21.94 30.70
C ASN A 728 26.01 -20.78 31.65
N THR A 729 26.95 -20.27 32.45
CA THR A 729 26.67 -19.26 33.47
C THR A 729 27.46 -17.95 33.27
N ILE A 730 28.55 -17.99 32.50
CA ILE A 730 29.40 -16.83 32.28
C ILE A 730 28.83 -15.91 31.19
N THR A 731 28.65 -14.62 31.52
CA THR A 731 28.22 -13.60 30.55
C THR A 731 29.42 -12.80 30.04
N LYS A 732 29.32 -12.24 28.82
CA LYS A 732 30.35 -11.32 28.26
C LYS A 732 30.66 -10.13 29.19
N LYS A 733 29.68 -9.72 30.02
CA LYS A 733 29.86 -8.67 31.04
C LYS A 733 30.75 -9.14 32.19
N ASN A 734 30.56 -10.37 32.68
CA ASN A 734 31.38 -10.94 33.75
C ASN A 734 32.84 -11.14 33.31
N VAL A 735 33.07 -11.56 32.05
CA VAL A 735 34.43 -11.68 31.49
C VAL A 735 35.14 -10.32 31.48
N ARG A 736 34.45 -9.26 31.05
CA ARG A 736 35.01 -7.90 30.99
C ARG A 736 35.36 -7.35 32.37
N GLN A 737 34.49 -7.55 33.37
CA GLN A 737 34.76 -7.14 34.75
C GLN A 737 35.97 -7.87 35.36
N ARG A 738 36.16 -9.16 35.02
CA ARG A 738 37.35 -9.91 35.44
C ARG A 738 38.62 -9.41 34.76
N LEU A 739 38.55 -9.06 33.47
CA LEU A 739 39.68 -8.46 32.75
C LEU A 739 40.06 -7.08 33.31
N GLU A 740 39.07 -6.23 33.58
CA GLU A 740 39.29 -4.93 34.24
C GLU A 740 39.94 -5.09 35.62
N GLY A 741 39.51 -6.10 36.39
CA GLY A 741 40.14 -6.46 37.67
C GLY A 741 41.56 -7.03 37.54
N THR A 742 41.87 -7.72 36.44
CA THR A 742 43.20 -8.33 36.20
C THR A 742 44.22 -7.31 35.74
N PHE A 743 43.82 -6.38 34.87
CA PHE A 743 44.70 -5.37 34.29
C PHE A 743 44.67 -4.03 35.05
N GLY A 744 43.70 -3.82 35.95
CA GLY A 744 43.60 -2.60 36.76
C GLY A 744 43.30 -1.33 35.96
N VAL A 745 42.77 -1.47 34.74
CA VAL A 745 42.48 -0.37 33.80
C VAL A 745 41.04 -0.52 33.28
N ASP A 746 40.38 0.60 33.03
CA ASP A 746 39.06 0.61 32.37
C ASP A 746 39.19 0.20 30.90
N LEU A 747 38.56 -0.93 30.54
CA LEU A 747 38.61 -1.53 29.20
C LEU A 747 37.35 -1.21 28.37
N THR A 748 36.53 -0.23 28.78
CA THR A 748 35.29 0.14 28.07
C THR A 748 35.53 0.51 26.60
N ALA A 749 36.63 1.22 26.29
CA ALA A 749 37.01 1.60 24.93
C ALA A 749 37.41 0.39 24.04
N ARG A 750 37.82 -0.74 24.64
CA ARG A 750 38.23 -1.97 23.92
C ARG A 750 37.19 -3.07 23.97
N LYS A 751 35.93 -2.74 24.30
CA LYS A 751 34.80 -3.68 24.38
C LYS A 751 34.61 -4.53 23.12
N ALA A 752 34.79 -3.95 21.94
CA ALA A 752 34.62 -4.67 20.67
C ALA A 752 35.67 -5.78 20.48
N ILE A 753 36.93 -5.48 20.80
CA ILE A 753 38.06 -6.43 20.70
C ILE A 753 37.84 -7.60 21.67
N ILE A 754 37.46 -7.32 22.91
CA ILE A 754 37.21 -8.33 23.94
C ILE A 754 36.03 -9.24 23.55
N ASN A 755 34.93 -8.66 23.04
CA ASN A 755 33.78 -9.45 22.61
C ASN A 755 34.13 -10.38 21.43
N ASN A 756 34.90 -9.87 20.45
CA ASN A 756 35.37 -10.67 19.31
C ASN A 756 36.32 -11.79 19.75
N ALA A 757 37.18 -11.54 20.74
CA ALA A 757 38.07 -12.55 21.33
C ALA A 757 37.27 -13.65 22.05
N ILE A 758 36.21 -13.29 22.79
CA ILE A 758 35.31 -14.25 23.44
C ILE A 758 34.62 -15.12 22.40
N ASP A 759 34.07 -14.51 21.34
CA ASP A 759 33.37 -15.25 20.29
C ASP A 759 34.32 -16.21 19.54
N ARG A 760 35.54 -15.77 19.24
CA ARG A 760 36.59 -16.64 18.66
C ARG A 760 36.97 -17.80 19.60
N ALA A 761 37.10 -17.54 20.90
CA ALA A 761 37.44 -18.57 21.88
C ALA A 761 36.30 -19.61 22.05
N ILE A 762 35.04 -19.17 22.08
CA ILE A 762 33.88 -20.08 22.15
C ILE A 762 33.79 -20.94 20.88
N LEU A 763 33.97 -20.34 19.71
CA LEU A 763 33.99 -21.07 18.42
C LEU A 763 35.13 -22.08 18.31
N SER A 764 36.23 -21.87 19.04
CA SER A 764 37.34 -22.84 19.09
C SER A 764 37.11 -24.02 20.05
N GLN A 765 36.11 -23.93 20.94
CA GLN A 765 35.77 -24.96 21.93
C GLN A 765 34.48 -25.74 21.59
N SER A 766 33.72 -25.29 20.59
CA SER A 766 32.64 -26.05 19.95
C SER A 766 33.17 -26.95 18.84
#